data_AF-A0A1R2AZ44-F1
#
_entry.id   AF-A0A1R2AZ44-F1
#
_cell.length_a   1.000
_cell.length_b   1.000
_cell.length_c   1.000
_cell.angle_alpha   90.00
_cell.angle_beta   90.00
_cell.angle_gamma   90.00
#
_symmetry.space_group_name_H-M   'P 1'
#
loop_
_entity.id
_entity.type
_entity.pdbx_description
1 polymer ?
#
loop_
_entity_poly.entity_id
_entity_poly.type
_entity_poly.pdbx_seq_one_letter_code
_entity_poly.pdbx_strand_id
1 'polypeptide(L)'
;MKSKKELPIILSPRSIRMRQKKMLEESIEKERDNILFSPKLKAKKKEHRIIIASHSPSSYETRMDFFNSFKNLTNTKKNSEEETVSIAYLNECDKRKLSPIPLGFGRPTTSEMNFNSFGISDNYAAAFGRGIQKVRDLELLNIGRNSLSPRGMQSVISSITTQPLKELNLKGNNIDNRSMKSLLKIFSKNMPSLKYLNLENTRISDIQVCKLCEILCNDRILQHFSLAINSLGIIAAEGLKKMISENHYLKKLDLHWNSFKDTGALLIFEGLTCNDSIKELDLSWNSIGNNREVNNIKSLSDCLPKSQGLAHLDLSFNYFTINETKMISEGLKNNHDLLGLHYLGNEGFLDSQGFLIASKQANIEDSHLFFRILENHKSNKRTMPKLENIKCWICEDWVEVTVNWYPSVSGGTNNGQMFIHFEIDNYEPDLMNFSNDHFEISRVMPAGEVKFFYSKADCVLKSKEYETIELEKPLKVTSRFSEEHASSMTVFTIHKINAHGNRCNYEIPPKTQPRKLKFNFKQPEQKLERLEWGIPKSLFKDYKFLDDRLADDCFEFDWNQSKITNFVKLYDQEALKSILRKYYTQIIETFRYLASLSGNEYLTIGSNIFTDFLNQNDVYDDLYEPSDLGVNWNAVIVPKEKKQPFNPGNSLVRYEFLELLVRIANDKFVRNKVCQNISQAFTMLINDHLKVGLAAHDSSIWRKTEYLKEEVDIALKAHKPILDAVFKIYSGRKALPGQKAFMCLEEFRQLCIDGNLIPQNVPAREIDTCYAISMMIQIDELYQKRHVEMSFVEFIEALCRVCSYLEIKKPKQDTLSLDESLTSDDEPELSEKIKKAMFNLYQLCPRQVRDNFILPTQQTYKTFMYKFDRKPTIIRDMYRGLDDL
;
A
#
# COMPACT_ATOMS: atom_id res chain seq x y z
N MET A 1 32.25 29.90 -11.62
CA MET A 1 32.18 29.26 -12.96
C MET A 1 32.06 27.74 -12.78
N LYS A 2 30.89 27.20 -13.13
CA LYS A 2 30.48 25.82 -13.46
C LYS A 2 31.32 24.62 -12.95
N SER A 3 30.85 23.96 -11.89
CA SER A 3 31.06 22.51 -11.68
C SER A 3 29.87 21.74 -12.28
N LYS A 4 30.10 20.99 -13.37
CA LYS A 4 29.09 20.13 -14.00
C LYS A 4 28.78 18.94 -13.09
N LYS A 5 27.51 18.81 -12.68
CA LYS A 5 26.93 17.56 -12.18
C LYS A 5 26.82 16.59 -13.36
N GLU A 6 27.46 15.42 -13.27
CA GLU A 6 27.22 14.31 -14.20
C GLU A 6 25.86 13.68 -13.90
N LEU A 7 24.94 13.79 -14.85
CA LEU A 7 23.66 13.08 -14.88
C LEU A 7 23.89 11.60 -15.27
N PRO A 8 23.07 10.65 -14.79
CA PRO A 8 23.12 9.27 -15.24
C PRO A 8 22.85 9.21 -16.75
N ILE A 9 23.75 8.55 -17.47
CA ILE A 9 23.73 8.41 -18.93
C ILE A 9 22.51 7.55 -19.31
N ILE A 10 21.46 8.18 -19.82
CA ILE A 10 20.39 7.50 -20.56
C ILE A 10 21.01 7.01 -21.88
N LEU A 11 21.36 5.73 -21.95
CA LEU A 11 21.92 5.11 -23.14
C LEU A 11 20.85 5.02 -24.22
N SER A 12 21.11 5.62 -25.39
CA SER A 12 20.20 5.55 -26.54
C SER A 12 20.10 4.12 -27.10
N PRO A 13 19.00 3.73 -27.78
CA PRO A 13 18.83 2.42 -28.40
C PRO A 13 19.97 1.99 -29.33
N ARG A 14 20.68 2.96 -29.93
CA ARG A 14 21.87 2.73 -30.78
C ARG A 14 23.09 2.27 -29.98
N SER A 15 23.30 2.83 -28.79
CA SER A 15 24.40 2.45 -27.90
C SER A 15 24.19 1.07 -27.27
N ILE A 16 22.93 0.68 -27.07
CA ILE A 16 22.53 -0.65 -26.58
C ILE A 16 22.73 -1.70 -27.67
N ARG A 17 22.35 -1.44 -28.93
CA ARG A 17 22.66 -2.34 -30.08
C ARG A 17 24.15 -2.59 -30.24
N MET A 18 25.00 -1.59 -30.01
CA MET A 18 26.46 -1.76 -30.08
C MET A 18 26.99 -2.58 -28.90
N ARG A 19 26.47 -2.38 -27.68
CA ARG A 19 26.85 -3.16 -26.50
C ARG A 19 26.37 -4.62 -26.59
N GLN A 20 25.17 -4.85 -27.12
CA GLN A 20 24.58 -6.17 -27.38
C GLN A 20 25.33 -6.94 -28.48
N LYS A 21 25.74 -6.26 -29.56
CA LYS A 21 26.60 -6.84 -30.59
C LYS A 21 27.96 -7.23 -30.01
N LYS A 22 28.55 -6.37 -29.18
CA LYS A 22 29.84 -6.62 -28.54
C LYS A 22 29.81 -7.78 -27.53
N MET A 23 28.74 -7.92 -26.73
CA MET A 23 28.59 -9.04 -25.80
C MET A 23 28.33 -10.38 -26.51
N LEU A 24 27.62 -10.36 -27.64
CA LEU A 24 27.45 -11.53 -28.50
C LEU A 24 28.78 -11.93 -29.17
N GLU A 25 29.57 -10.95 -29.63
CA GLU A 25 30.90 -11.17 -30.19
C GLU A 25 31.87 -11.72 -29.13
N GLU A 26 31.90 -11.16 -27.92
CA GLU A 26 32.74 -11.63 -26.79
C GLU A 26 32.34 -13.03 -26.28
N SER A 27 31.05 -13.39 -26.33
CA SER A 27 30.58 -14.75 -25.99
C SER A 27 30.98 -15.79 -27.04
N ILE A 28 30.97 -15.41 -28.33
CA ILE A 28 31.45 -16.25 -29.43
C ILE A 28 32.97 -16.42 -29.38
N GLU A 29 33.69 -15.40 -28.89
CA GLU A 29 35.16 -15.41 -28.78
C GLU A 29 35.65 -16.26 -27.59
N LYS A 30 34.99 -16.19 -26.42
CA LYS A 30 35.31 -17.04 -25.25
C LYS A 30 35.06 -18.54 -25.46
N GLU A 31 34.12 -18.90 -26.35
CA GLU A 31 33.85 -20.31 -26.68
C GLU A 31 34.86 -20.91 -27.67
N ARG A 32 35.56 -20.09 -28.45
CA ARG A 32 36.68 -20.53 -29.30
C ARG A 32 37.89 -20.98 -28.50
N ASP A 33 38.13 -20.36 -27.35
CA ASP A 33 39.34 -20.56 -26.55
C ASP A 33 39.32 -21.83 -25.66
N ASN A 34 38.15 -22.44 -25.43
CA ASN A 34 38.00 -23.63 -24.57
C ASN A 34 38.27 -24.99 -25.26
N ILE A 35 38.92 -25.01 -26.43
CA ILE A 35 39.18 -26.24 -27.22
C ILE A 35 40.47 -27.00 -26.80
N LEU A 36 41.24 -26.51 -25.83
CA LEU A 36 42.50 -27.15 -25.41
C LEU A 36 42.52 -27.46 -23.90
N PHE A 37 42.85 -28.72 -23.57
CA PHE A 37 43.19 -29.34 -22.26
C PHE A 37 42.16 -30.25 -21.53
N SER A 38 42.27 -31.58 -21.78
CA SER A 38 42.47 -32.77 -20.87
C SER A 38 41.75 -32.92 -19.49
N PRO A 39 41.87 -34.06 -18.74
CA PRO A 39 41.62 -35.49 -19.04
C PRO A 39 40.80 -36.27 -17.95
N LYS A 40 40.37 -37.50 -18.30
CA LYS A 40 40.08 -38.74 -17.50
C LYS A 40 39.56 -38.63 -16.04
N LEU A 41 38.45 -39.33 -15.71
CA LEU A 41 38.36 -40.25 -14.55
C LEU A 41 37.09 -41.15 -14.48
N LYS A 42 37.41 -42.44 -14.30
CA LYS A 42 36.77 -43.69 -13.83
C LYS A 42 35.30 -43.77 -13.35
N ALA A 43 34.75 -44.95 -13.65
CA ALA A 43 33.38 -45.46 -13.47
C ALA A 43 33.03 -45.99 -12.05
N LYS A 44 31.72 -46.07 -11.74
CA LYS A 44 30.99 -47.31 -11.35
C LYS A 44 29.46 -47.11 -11.19
N LYS A 45 28.69 -47.97 -11.90
CA LYS A 45 27.42 -48.71 -11.61
C LYS A 45 26.27 -47.98 -10.88
N LYS A 46 24.98 -48.16 -11.18
CA LYS A 46 24.16 -48.94 -12.14
C LYS A 46 22.73 -48.39 -11.91
N GLU A 47 21.97 -48.06 -12.96
CA GLU A 47 20.50 -48.23 -13.11
C GLU A 47 19.95 -47.39 -14.27
N HIS A 48 19.12 -48.03 -15.10
CA HIS A 48 18.35 -47.50 -16.24
C HIS A 48 19.16 -46.73 -17.29
N ARG A 49 19.66 -47.47 -18.29
CA ARG A 49 20.37 -46.94 -19.47
C ARG A 49 19.43 -46.10 -20.35
N ILE A 50 19.32 -44.80 -20.05
CA ILE A 50 19.23 -43.80 -21.10
C ILE A 50 20.65 -43.64 -21.63
N ILE A 51 20.91 -44.15 -22.84
CA ILE A 51 22.18 -43.91 -23.52
C ILE A 51 22.13 -42.46 -23.99
N ILE A 52 22.56 -41.53 -23.14
CA ILE A 52 23.01 -40.22 -23.60
C ILE A 52 24.10 -40.52 -24.62
N ALA A 53 23.91 -40.06 -25.86
CA ALA A 53 24.99 -39.96 -26.83
C ALA A 53 26.07 -39.01 -26.31
N SER A 54 26.87 -39.50 -25.37
CA SER A 54 28.24 -39.07 -25.12
C SER A 54 29.18 -39.52 -26.24
N HIS A 55 28.64 -40.21 -27.25
CA HIS A 55 29.32 -40.43 -28.51
C HIS A 55 28.96 -39.27 -29.43
N SER A 56 29.68 -38.16 -29.27
CA SER A 56 30.05 -37.43 -30.48
C SER A 56 30.67 -38.44 -31.47
N PRO A 57 30.64 -38.22 -32.78
CA PRO A 57 31.39 -39.02 -33.75
C PRO A 57 32.92 -38.85 -33.62
N SER A 58 33.41 -38.54 -32.41
CA SER A 58 34.80 -38.66 -31.99
C SER A 58 35.20 -40.05 -31.54
N SER A 59 34.32 -41.07 -31.54
CA SER A 59 34.82 -42.42 -31.34
C SER A 59 35.73 -42.76 -32.53
N TYR A 60 36.93 -43.23 -32.21
CA TYR A 60 37.91 -43.67 -33.20
C TYR A 60 37.28 -44.67 -34.19
N GLU A 61 36.39 -45.53 -33.69
CA GLU A 61 35.64 -46.54 -34.45
C GLU A 61 34.73 -45.93 -35.52
N THR A 62 33.92 -44.92 -35.21
CA THR A 62 33.02 -44.30 -36.21
C THR A 62 33.78 -43.50 -37.27
N ARG A 63 34.91 -42.86 -36.89
CA ARG A 63 35.82 -42.26 -37.86
C ARG A 63 36.49 -43.32 -38.71
N MET A 64 36.92 -44.42 -38.12
CA MET A 64 37.60 -45.50 -38.83
C MET A 64 36.65 -46.27 -39.77
N ASP A 65 35.38 -46.46 -39.39
CA ASP A 65 34.33 -47.00 -40.26
C ASP A 65 34.05 -46.08 -41.45
N PHE A 66 34.01 -44.76 -41.22
CA PHE A 66 33.92 -43.76 -42.29
C PHE A 66 35.13 -43.82 -43.22
N PHE A 67 36.36 -43.85 -42.67
CA PHE A 67 37.58 -43.96 -43.46
C PHE A 67 37.67 -45.29 -44.22
N ASN A 68 37.25 -46.41 -43.62
CA ASN A 68 37.20 -47.73 -44.26
C ASN A 68 36.15 -47.77 -45.38
N SER A 69 34.96 -47.21 -45.14
CA SER A 69 33.90 -47.10 -46.16
C SER A 69 34.33 -46.18 -47.31
N PHE A 70 35.00 -45.08 -47.00
CA PHE A 70 35.54 -44.15 -47.98
C PHE A 70 36.67 -44.77 -48.81
N LYS A 71 37.59 -45.52 -48.18
CA LYS A 71 38.69 -46.22 -48.83
C LYS A 71 38.21 -47.36 -49.75
N ASN A 72 37.08 -47.98 -49.41
CA ASN A 72 36.52 -49.11 -50.16
C ASN A 72 35.46 -48.72 -51.20
N LEU A 73 35.08 -47.43 -51.33
CA LEU A 73 34.09 -46.91 -52.30
C LEU A 73 34.36 -47.33 -53.74
N THR A 74 35.63 -47.47 -54.12
CA THR A 74 36.04 -47.90 -55.47
C THR A 74 35.81 -49.39 -55.71
N ASN A 75 35.83 -50.22 -54.66
CA ASN A 75 35.60 -51.67 -54.72
C ASN A 75 34.11 -52.05 -54.55
N THR A 76 33.33 -51.27 -53.79
CA THR A 76 31.89 -51.53 -53.54
C THR A 76 30.96 -51.09 -54.67
N LYS A 77 31.46 -50.43 -55.72
CA LYS A 77 30.68 -50.13 -56.96
C LYS A 77 30.12 -51.38 -57.67
N LYS A 78 30.48 -52.60 -57.23
CA LYS A 78 30.16 -53.84 -57.96
C LYS A 78 29.20 -54.84 -57.32
N ASN A 79 28.85 -54.84 -56.02
CA ASN A 79 28.09 -55.99 -55.44
C ASN A 79 27.24 -55.70 -54.17
N SER A 80 26.27 -54.77 -54.17
CA SER A 80 25.27 -54.76 -53.08
C SER A 80 23.92 -54.16 -53.49
N GLU A 81 22.84 -54.92 -53.30
CA GLU A 81 21.45 -54.54 -53.62
C GLU A 81 20.82 -53.52 -52.64
N GLU A 82 21.46 -53.20 -51.50
CA GLU A 82 20.99 -52.16 -50.56
C GLU A 82 22.05 -51.07 -50.30
N GLU A 83 21.76 -49.84 -50.75
CA GLU A 83 22.57 -48.65 -50.49
C GLU A 83 22.46 -48.23 -49.00
N THR A 84 23.49 -48.48 -48.20
CA THR A 84 23.54 -48.08 -46.77
C THR A 84 23.60 -46.55 -46.60
N VAL A 85 23.25 -46.02 -45.41
CA VAL A 85 23.24 -44.56 -45.11
C VAL A 85 24.57 -43.89 -45.44
N SER A 86 25.68 -44.49 -45.01
CA SER A 86 27.04 -43.99 -45.27
C SER A 86 27.37 -44.01 -46.75
N ILE A 87 27.00 -45.08 -47.46
CA ILE A 87 27.23 -45.22 -48.90
C ILE A 87 26.39 -44.18 -49.67
N ALA A 88 25.13 -43.96 -49.29
CA ALA A 88 24.26 -42.96 -49.92
C ALA A 88 24.82 -41.52 -49.76
N TYR A 89 25.34 -41.18 -48.57
CA TYR A 89 26.00 -39.91 -48.33
C TYR A 89 27.29 -39.77 -49.16
N LEU A 90 28.15 -40.79 -49.13
CA LEU A 90 29.44 -40.76 -49.81
C LEU A 90 29.30 -40.76 -51.35
N ASN A 91 28.34 -41.52 -51.89
CA ASN A 91 27.99 -41.52 -53.31
C ASN A 91 27.54 -40.13 -53.77
N GLU A 92 26.71 -39.46 -52.97
CA GLU A 92 26.24 -38.12 -53.32
C GLU A 92 27.35 -37.06 -53.16
N CYS A 93 28.30 -37.25 -52.23
CA CYS A 93 29.51 -36.44 -52.15
C CYS A 93 30.40 -36.64 -53.39
N ASP A 94 30.63 -37.89 -53.82
CA ASP A 94 31.41 -38.23 -55.02
C ASP A 94 30.80 -37.62 -56.29
N LYS A 95 29.48 -37.79 -56.48
CA LYS A 95 28.73 -37.17 -57.59
C LYS A 95 28.89 -35.65 -57.63
N ARG A 96 28.96 -35.01 -56.47
CA ARG A 96 29.08 -33.56 -56.31
C ARG A 96 30.52 -33.07 -56.22
N LYS A 97 31.51 -33.97 -56.30
CA LYS A 97 32.94 -33.67 -56.16
C LYS A 97 33.28 -32.96 -54.84
N LEU A 98 32.62 -33.36 -53.76
CA LEU A 98 32.82 -32.81 -52.42
C LEU A 98 33.73 -33.72 -51.60
N SER A 99 34.62 -33.12 -50.80
CA SER A 99 35.42 -33.86 -49.82
C SER A 99 34.51 -34.27 -48.65
N PRO A 100 34.21 -35.56 -48.46
CA PRO A 100 33.21 -35.94 -47.48
C PRO A 100 33.62 -35.55 -46.05
N ILE A 101 32.69 -34.97 -45.30
CA ILE A 101 32.89 -34.64 -43.88
C ILE A 101 32.51 -35.89 -43.08
N PRO A 102 33.30 -36.29 -42.05
CA PRO A 102 32.96 -37.42 -41.20
C PRO A 102 31.79 -37.05 -40.28
N LEU A 103 30.57 -37.07 -40.83
CA LEU A 103 29.34 -36.81 -40.09
C LEU A 103 28.99 -37.95 -39.13
N GLY A 104 29.68 -39.10 -39.20
CA GLY A 104 29.46 -40.21 -38.29
C GLY A 104 28.25 -41.06 -38.61
N PHE A 105 27.85 -41.12 -39.90
CA PHE A 105 26.96 -42.14 -40.44
C PHE A 105 27.61 -43.53 -40.32
N GLY A 106 27.70 -44.10 -39.12
CA GLY A 106 27.98 -45.52 -38.91
C GLY A 106 26.73 -46.36 -39.19
N ARG A 107 26.73 -47.65 -38.84
CA ARG A 107 25.49 -48.44 -38.80
C ARG A 107 24.52 -47.73 -37.83
N PRO A 108 23.40 -47.15 -38.29
CA PRO A 108 22.52 -46.40 -37.41
C PRO A 108 21.83 -47.39 -36.47
N THR A 109 22.33 -47.51 -35.25
CA THR A 109 21.73 -48.34 -34.20
C THR A 109 20.64 -47.58 -33.44
N THR A 110 20.43 -46.29 -33.74
CA THR A 110 19.51 -45.40 -33.01
C THR A 110 18.62 -44.61 -33.97
N SER A 111 17.37 -44.39 -33.54
CA SER A 111 16.37 -43.52 -34.19
C SER A 111 16.61 -42.03 -33.92
N GLU A 112 17.64 -41.68 -33.13
CA GLU A 112 17.99 -40.32 -32.75
C GLU A 112 19.31 -39.90 -33.38
N MET A 113 19.34 -38.72 -34.01
CA MET A 113 20.53 -38.15 -34.65
C MET A 113 20.71 -36.68 -34.30
N ASN A 114 21.89 -36.33 -33.78
CA ASN A 114 22.25 -34.96 -33.43
C ASN A 114 23.52 -34.50 -34.16
N PHE A 115 23.34 -33.54 -35.06
CA PHE A 115 24.36 -32.90 -35.88
C PHE A 115 24.43 -31.38 -35.61
N ASN A 116 24.12 -30.92 -34.40
CA ASN A 116 24.21 -29.50 -34.07
C ASN A 116 25.65 -28.96 -34.22
N SER A 117 25.84 -27.87 -34.97
CA SER A 117 27.13 -27.21 -35.20
C SER A 117 28.19 -28.06 -35.95
N PHE A 118 27.76 -28.94 -36.85
CA PHE A 118 28.64 -29.79 -37.67
C PHE A 118 29.15 -29.12 -38.95
N GLY A 119 28.68 -27.92 -39.27
CA GLY A 119 29.10 -27.19 -40.46
C GLY A 119 28.67 -27.84 -41.77
N ILE A 120 27.48 -28.49 -41.80
CA ILE A 120 26.96 -29.15 -43.02
C ILE A 120 26.97 -28.18 -44.20
N SER A 121 26.55 -26.91 -44.01
CA SER A 121 26.48 -25.89 -45.08
C SER A 121 25.63 -26.32 -46.29
N ASP A 122 25.39 -25.41 -47.22
CA ASP A 122 24.64 -25.71 -48.44
C ASP A 122 25.33 -26.77 -49.32
N ASN A 123 26.65 -26.84 -49.29
CA ASN A 123 27.43 -27.74 -50.14
C ASN A 123 27.11 -29.20 -49.83
N TYR A 124 26.99 -29.56 -48.55
CA TYR A 124 26.72 -30.94 -48.14
C TYR A 124 25.23 -31.21 -47.87
N ALA A 125 24.36 -30.21 -47.91
CA ALA A 125 22.93 -30.34 -47.58
C ALA A 125 22.22 -31.45 -48.39
N ALA A 126 22.48 -31.54 -49.70
CA ALA A 126 21.88 -32.55 -50.55
C ALA A 126 22.45 -33.96 -50.30
N ALA A 127 23.76 -34.07 -50.09
CA ALA A 127 24.41 -35.33 -49.74
C ALA A 127 23.93 -35.85 -48.37
N PHE A 128 23.83 -34.94 -47.41
CA PHE A 128 23.29 -35.20 -46.09
C PHE A 128 21.82 -35.63 -46.14
N GLY A 129 20.98 -34.93 -46.91
CA GLY A 129 19.58 -35.30 -47.13
C GLY A 129 19.44 -36.69 -47.75
N ARG A 130 20.28 -37.03 -48.74
CA ARG A 130 20.29 -38.36 -49.36
C ARG A 130 20.67 -39.47 -48.38
N GLY A 131 21.63 -39.21 -47.50
CA GLY A 131 21.99 -40.11 -46.41
C GLY A 131 20.82 -40.32 -45.44
N ILE A 132 20.24 -39.23 -44.93
CA ILE A 132 19.13 -39.29 -43.97
C ILE A 132 17.91 -40.04 -44.52
N GLN A 133 17.61 -39.88 -45.81
CA GLN A 133 16.47 -40.58 -46.42
C GLN A 133 16.55 -42.11 -46.26
N LYS A 134 17.75 -42.67 -46.08
CA LYS A 134 17.98 -44.11 -45.89
C LYS A 134 17.95 -44.56 -44.43
N VAL A 135 17.87 -43.65 -43.47
CA VAL A 135 17.69 -43.99 -42.05
C VAL A 135 16.28 -44.54 -41.87
N ARG A 136 16.16 -45.70 -41.23
CA ARG A 136 14.87 -46.30 -40.86
C ARG A 136 14.42 -45.72 -39.52
N ASP A 137 13.13 -45.38 -39.43
CA ASP A 137 12.47 -44.94 -38.20
C ASP A 137 13.18 -43.77 -37.47
N LEU A 138 13.55 -42.73 -38.21
CA LEU A 138 14.17 -41.54 -37.61
C LEU A 138 13.14 -40.77 -36.76
N GLU A 139 13.33 -40.75 -35.45
CA GLU A 139 12.46 -40.12 -34.46
C GLU A 139 12.97 -38.74 -34.00
N LEU A 140 14.28 -38.54 -33.88
CA LEU A 140 14.85 -37.24 -33.47
C LEU A 140 15.90 -36.80 -34.47
N LEU A 141 15.74 -35.59 -35.02
CA LEU A 141 16.74 -34.96 -35.85
C LEU A 141 17.07 -33.56 -35.35
N ASN A 142 18.31 -33.38 -34.90
CA ASN A 142 18.86 -32.06 -34.60
C ASN A 142 19.93 -31.68 -35.62
N ILE A 143 19.66 -30.62 -36.38
CA ILE A 143 20.60 -30.05 -37.37
C ILE A 143 20.83 -28.56 -37.11
N GLY A 144 20.75 -28.16 -35.84
CA GLY A 144 20.94 -26.78 -35.43
C GLY A 144 22.32 -26.22 -35.82
N ARG A 145 22.39 -24.90 -36.06
CA ARG A 145 23.62 -24.11 -36.25
C ARG A 145 24.57 -24.70 -37.31
N ASN A 146 24.05 -25.17 -38.43
CA ASN A 146 24.83 -25.77 -39.52
C ASN A 146 25.09 -24.83 -40.70
N SER A 147 24.80 -23.55 -40.53
CA SER A 147 24.96 -22.52 -41.57
C SER A 147 24.25 -22.88 -42.88
N LEU A 148 23.10 -23.56 -42.80
CA LEU A 148 22.28 -23.86 -43.97
C LEU A 148 21.56 -22.58 -44.42
N SER A 149 21.72 -22.23 -45.70
CA SER A 149 20.86 -21.24 -46.35
C SER A 149 19.48 -21.84 -46.59
N PRO A 150 18.48 -21.03 -47.00
CA PRO A 150 17.15 -21.55 -47.30
C PRO A 150 17.13 -22.64 -48.36
N ARG A 151 18.09 -22.65 -49.30
CA ARG A 151 18.20 -23.71 -50.32
C ARG A 151 18.69 -25.02 -49.71
N GLY A 152 19.75 -24.96 -48.89
CA GLY A 152 20.24 -26.13 -48.16
C GLY A 152 19.17 -26.67 -47.21
N MET A 153 18.50 -25.79 -46.46
CA MET A 153 17.41 -26.14 -45.57
C MET A 153 16.25 -26.81 -46.31
N GLN A 154 15.81 -26.27 -47.45
CA GLN A 154 14.79 -26.89 -48.29
C GLN A 154 15.19 -28.30 -48.71
N SER A 155 16.46 -28.51 -49.12
CA SER A 155 16.96 -29.82 -49.55
C SER A 155 16.96 -30.85 -48.42
N VAL A 156 17.28 -30.43 -47.20
CA VAL A 156 17.27 -31.33 -46.03
C VAL A 156 15.84 -31.64 -45.60
N ILE A 157 14.98 -30.61 -45.46
CA ILE A 157 13.58 -30.77 -45.07
C ILE A 157 12.82 -31.67 -46.05
N SER A 158 13.02 -31.50 -47.36
CA SER A 158 12.36 -32.35 -48.36
C SER A 158 12.72 -33.83 -48.22
N SER A 159 13.96 -34.12 -47.80
CA SER A 159 14.49 -35.47 -47.63
C SER A 159 13.97 -36.18 -46.37
N ILE A 160 13.43 -35.42 -45.40
CA ILE A 160 12.88 -35.95 -44.14
C ILE A 160 11.34 -35.96 -44.09
N THR A 161 10.67 -35.54 -45.17
CA THR A 161 9.19 -35.49 -45.22
C THR A 161 8.48 -36.83 -45.03
N THR A 162 9.19 -37.95 -45.15
CA THR A 162 8.63 -39.31 -45.01
C THR A 162 9.08 -40.02 -43.72
N GLN A 163 9.82 -39.34 -42.84
CA GLN A 163 10.39 -39.93 -41.62
C GLN A 163 9.47 -39.70 -40.40
N PRO A 164 9.23 -40.71 -39.53
CA PRO A 164 8.34 -40.62 -38.36
C PRO A 164 8.94 -39.80 -37.21
N LEU A 165 9.30 -38.56 -37.51
CA LEU A 165 9.95 -37.64 -36.59
C LEU A 165 9.02 -37.30 -35.43
N LYS A 166 9.54 -37.45 -34.21
CA LYS A 166 8.98 -36.95 -32.96
C LYS A 166 9.60 -35.62 -32.57
N GLU A 167 10.86 -35.39 -32.90
CA GLU A 167 11.56 -34.14 -32.59
C GLU A 167 12.37 -33.63 -33.79
N LEU A 168 12.18 -32.36 -34.13
CA LEU A 168 12.90 -31.69 -35.21
C LEU A 168 13.48 -30.36 -34.72
N ASN A 169 14.80 -30.25 -34.71
CA ASN A 169 15.51 -29.02 -34.35
C ASN A 169 16.26 -28.44 -35.57
N LEU A 170 15.80 -27.27 -36.02
CA LEU A 170 16.33 -26.53 -37.16
C LEU A 170 17.03 -25.24 -36.77
N LYS A 171 17.24 -24.99 -35.47
CA LYS A 171 17.75 -23.75 -34.88
C LYS A 171 18.95 -23.17 -35.63
N GLY A 172 19.02 -21.85 -35.79
CA GLY A 172 20.22 -21.18 -36.32
C GLY A 172 20.47 -21.42 -37.82
N ASN A 173 19.46 -21.83 -38.58
CA ASN A 173 19.51 -22.01 -40.02
C ASN A 173 18.39 -21.24 -40.70
N ASN A 174 18.65 -20.62 -41.85
CA ASN A 174 17.71 -19.65 -42.44
C ASN A 174 16.52 -20.33 -43.14
N ILE A 175 15.29 -19.83 -42.93
CA ILE A 175 14.06 -20.34 -43.56
C ILE A 175 13.40 -19.28 -44.45
N ASP A 176 13.30 -19.55 -45.76
CA ASP A 176 12.52 -18.77 -46.72
C ASP A 176 11.17 -19.45 -47.06
N ASN A 177 10.40 -18.84 -47.96
CA ASN A 177 9.09 -19.37 -48.38
C ASN A 177 9.16 -20.78 -49.01
N ARG A 178 10.27 -21.19 -49.63
CA ARG A 178 10.42 -22.51 -50.27
C ARG A 178 10.75 -23.59 -49.24
N SER A 179 11.68 -23.31 -48.33
CA SER A 179 11.93 -24.19 -47.19
C SER A 179 10.69 -24.29 -46.30
N MET A 180 9.96 -23.18 -46.11
CA MET A 180 8.70 -23.17 -45.35
C MET A 180 7.63 -24.06 -45.99
N LYS A 181 7.42 -23.97 -47.31
CA LYS A 181 6.51 -24.89 -48.03
C LYS A 181 6.89 -26.37 -47.83
N SER A 182 8.18 -26.66 -47.71
CA SER A 182 8.64 -28.03 -47.46
C SER A 182 8.41 -28.45 -46.01
N LEU A 183 8.53 -27.51 -45.06
CA LEU A 183 8.23 -27.74 -43.64
C LEU A 183 6.74 -27.98 -43.43
N LEU A 184 5.86 -27.18 -44.05
CA LEU A 184 4.41 -27.35 -43.98
C LEU A 184 3.95 -28.73 -44.51
N LYS A 185 4.69 -29.32 -45.46
CA LYS A 185 4.42 -30.67 -45.96
C LYS A 185 4.65 -31.77 -44.92
N ILE A 186 5.47 -31.52 -43.90
CA ILE A 186 5.65 -32.45 -42.78
C ILE A 186 4.33 -32.58 -42.01
N PHE A 187 3.62 -31.46 -41.81
CA PHE A 187 2.32 -31.44 -41.13
C PHE A 187 1.17 -31.93 -42.04
N SER A 188 1.21 -31.66 -43.35
CA SER A 188 0.09 -31.97 -44.25
C SER A 188 -0.05 -33.45 -44.64
N LYS A 189 0.98 -34.28 -44.43
CA LYS A 189 1.04 -35.67 -44.96
C LYS A 189 0.66 -36.77 -43.95
N ASN A 190 -0.12 -36.46 -42.92
CA ASN A 190 -0.46 -37.42 -41.87
C ASN A 190 0.79 -38.09 -41.28
N MET A 191 1.77 -37.30 -40.86
CA MET A 191 2.87 -37.78 -40.01
C MET A 191 2.48 -37.52 -38.55
N PRO A 192 1.93 -38.52 -37.82
CA PRO A 192 1.22 -38.29 -36.57
C PRO A 192 2.15 -38.22 -35.34
N SER A 193 3.42 -37.89 -35.51
CA SER A 193 4.43 -38.11 -34.45
C SER A 193 5.15 -36.88 -33.96
N LEU A 194 5.17 -35.75 -34.70
CA LEU A 194 6.04 -34.62 -34.35
C LEU A 194 5.53 -33.89 -33.09
N LYS A 195 6.22 -34.11 -31.97
CA LYS A 195 5.93 -33.53 -30.66
C LYS A 195 6.75 -32.29 -30.35
N TYR A 196 7.95 -32.16 -30.91
CA TYR A 196 8.85 -31.04 -30.69
C TYR A 196 9.33 -30.43 -32.01
N LEU A 197 9.11 -29.12 -32.17
CA LEU A 197 9.64 -28.34 -33.28
C LEU A 197 10.39 -27.11 -32.77
N ASN A 198 11.67 -26.98 -33.12
CA ASN A 198 12.47 -25.81 -32.79
C ASN A 198 12.92 -25.07 -34.06
N LEU A 199 12.43 -23.82 -34.18
CA LEU A 199 12.74 -22.86 -35.24
C LEU A 199 13.45 -21.61 -34.70
N GLU A 200 14.15 -21.72 -33.57
CA GLU A 200 14.86 -20.60 -32.96
C GLU A 200 15.93 -20.03 -33.90
N ASN A 201 16.03 -18.71 -34.02
CA ASN A 201 17.04 -18.03 -34.85
C ASN A 201 17.09 -18.57 -36.29
N THR A 202 15.92 -18.80 -36.90
CA THR A 202 15.78 -19.24 -38.29
C THR A 202 15.42 -18.11 -39.25
N ARG A 203 15.24 -16.89 -38.72
CA ARG A 203 14.79 -15.69 -39.46
C ARG A 203 13.47 -15.92 -40.20
N ILE A 204 12.62 -16.77 -39.64
CA ILE A 204 11.25 -16.95 -40.14
C ILE A 204 10.49 -15.63 -40.00
N SER A 205 9.80 -15.20 -41.06
CA SER A 205 9.00 -13.97 -41.07
C SER A 205 7.62 -14.17 -40.45
N ASP A 206 7.02 -13.07 -40.00
CA ASP A 206 5.66 -13.05 -39.45
C ASP A 206 4.63 -13.76 -40.35
N ILE A 207 4.67 -13.52 -41.66
CA ILE A 207 3.74 -14.14 -42.63
C ILE A 207 3.91 -15.67 -42.69
N GLN A 208 5.15 -16.16 -42.56
CA GLN A 208 5.41 -17.60 -42.53
C GLN A 208 4.93 -18.22 -41.21
N VAL A 209 5.06 -17.49 -40.09
CA VAL A 209 4.51 -17.91 -38.79
C VAL A 209 3.00 -17.99 -38.85
N CYS A 210 2.29 -17.01 -39.43
CA CYS A 210 0.84 -17.09 -39.58
C CYS A 210 0.38 -18.34 -40.34
N LYS A 211 1.05 -18.66 -41.45
CA LYS A 211 0.76 -19.88 -42.22
C LYS A 211 1.03 -21.17 -41.45
N LEU A 212 2.06 -21.16 -40.59
CA LEU A 212 2.34 -22.29 -39.72
C LEU A 212 1.24 -22.42 -38.66
N CYS A 213 0.89 -21.32 -38.00
CA CYS A 213 -0.18 -21.25 -37.00
C CYS A 213 -1.53 -21.74 -37.55
N GLU A 214 -1.90 -21.39 -38.79
CA GLU A 214 -3.13 -21.87 -39.45
C GLU A 214 -3.20 -23.41 -39.53
N ILE A 215 -2.07 -24.07 -39.79
CA ILE A 215 -2.01 -25.54 -39.78
C ILE A 215 -2.04 -26.07 -38.34
N LEU A 216 -1.29 -25.42 -37.45
CA LEU A 216 -1.20 -25.83 -36.05
C LEU A 216 -2.51 -25.67 -35.28
N CYS A 217 -3.45 -24.82 -35.70
CA CYS A 217 -4.79 -24.75 -35.11
C CYS A 217 -5.48 -26.12 -34.98
N ASN A 218 -5.28 -27.00 -35.98
CA ASN A 218 -5.88 -28.33 -36.00
C ASN A 218 -4.90 -29.45 -35.62
N ASP A 219 -3.65 -29.11 -35.31
CA ASP A 219 -2.63 -30.09 -34.93
C ASP A 219 -2.88 -30.60 -33.50
N ARG A 220 -2.89 -31.92 -33.34
CA ARG A 220 -3.24 -32.59 -32.08
C ARG A 220 -2.06 -33.29 -31.41
N ILE A 221 -0.85 -32.99 -31.86
CA ILE A 221 0.32 -33.86 -31.63
C ILE A 221 1.51 -33.06 -31.13
N LEU A 222 1.75 -31.88 -31.70
CA LEU A 222 2.81 -30.99 -31.31
C LEU A 222 2.57 -30.52 -29.87
N GLN A 223 3.55 -30.81 -29.00
CA GLN A 223 3.50 -30.47 -27.60
C GLN A 223 4.42 -29.29 -27.30
N HIS A 224 5.57 -29.19 -27.98
CA HIS A 224 6.58 -28.17 -27.73
C HIS A 224 6.94 -27.44 -29.03
N PHE A 225 6.85 -26.11 -29.00
CA PHE A 225 7.13 -25.26 -30.15
C PHE A 225 7.97 -24.05 -29.76
N SER A 226 9.11 -23.85 -30.43
CA SER A 226 9.97 -22.68 -30.23
C SER A 226 10.11 -21.85 -31.50
N LEU A 227 9.83 -20.55 -31.35
CA LEU A 227 10.00 -19.49 -32.35
C LEU A 227 10.91 -18.38 -31.83
N ALA A 228 11.74 -18.67 -30.84
CA ALA A 228 12.59 -17.67 -30.19
C ALA A 228 13.63 -17.04 -31.15
N ILE A 229 14.08 -15.82 -30.83
CA ILE A 229 15.15 -15.11 -31.56
C ILE A 229 14.84 -14.97 -33.07
N ASN A 230 13.60 -14.66 -33.46
CA ASN A 230 13.21 -14.50 -34.87
C ASN A 230 12.80 -13.08 -35.24
N SER A 231 12.85 -12.12 -34.30
CA SER A 231 12.41 -10.73 -34.50
C SER A 231 10.94 -10.61 -34.92
N LEU A 232 10.09 -11.51 -34.42
CA LEU A 232 8.66 -11.54 -34.74
C LEU A 232 7.90 -10.36 -34.12
N GLY A 233 6.94 -9.82 -34.86
CA GLY A 233 6.14 -8.66 -34.44
C GLY A 233 4.65 -8.96 -34.27
N ILE A 234 3.83 -7.91 -34.40
CA ILE A 234 2.38 -7.97 -34.19
C ILE A 234 1.65 -8.91 -35.16
N ILE A 235 2.10 -8.99 -36.43
CA ILE A 235 1.46 -9.85 -37.43
C ILE A 235 1.61 -11.32 -37.03
N ALA A 236 2.80 -11.71 -36.56
CA ALA A 236 2.99 -13.05 -36.00
C ALA A 236 2.12 -13.30 -34.75
N ALA A 237 1.96 -12.28 -33.89
CA ALA A 237 1.12 -12.37 -32.70
C ALA A 237 -0.37 -12.61 -33.02
N GLU A 238 -0.91 -12.04 -34.10
CA GLU A 238 -2.28 -12.32 -34.55
C GLU A 238 -2.47 -13.80 -34.92
N GLY A 239 -1.51 -14.36 -35.68
CA GLY A 239 -1.51 -15.78 -36.01
C GLY A 239 -1.35 -16.67 -34.76
N LEU A 240 -0.48 -16.28 -33.83
CA LEU A 240 -0.27 -16.98 -32.57
C LEU A 240 -1.52 -16.93 -31.68
N LYS A 241 -2.20 -15.78 -31.56
CA LYS A 241 -3.46 -15.64 -30.81
C LYS A 241 -4.47 -16.67 -31.28
N LYS A 242 -4.71 -16.74 -32.59
CA LYS A 242 -5.65 -17.70 -33.17
C LYS A 242 -5.25 -19.15 -32.88
N MET A 243 -3.97 -19.50 -33.09
CA MET A 243 -3.46 -20.84 -32.82
C MET A 243 -3.59 -21.21 -31.34
N ILE A 244 -3.22 -20.31 -30.43
CA ILE A 244 -3.33 -20.53 -28.99
C ILE A 244 -4.81 -20.72 -28.60
N SER A 245 -5.73 -19.93 -29.14
CA SER A 245 -7.16 -20.07 -28.81
C SER A 245 -7.82 -21.36 -29.32
N GLU A 246 -7.27 -21.99 -30.36
CA GLU A 246 -7.86 -23.17 -31.02
C GLU A 246 -7.09 -24.47 -30.70
N ASN A 247 -5.79 -24.41 -30.39
CA ASN A 247 -4.95 -25.58 -30.15
C ASN A 247 -4.92 -25.99 -28.66
N HIS A 248 -5.59 -27.09 -28.34
CA HIS A 248 -5.66 -27.65 -26.98
C HIS A 248 -4.63 -28.77 -26.69
N TYR A 249 -3.57 -28.89 -27.49
CA TYR A 249 -2.56 -29.97 -27.37
C TYR A 249 -1.16 -29.45 -27.05
N LEU A 250 -0.81 -28.26 -27.54
CA LEU A 250 0.45 -27.61 -27.28
C LEU A 250 0.62 -27.34 -25.78
N LYS A 251 1.74 -27.79 -25.21
CA LYS A 251 2.07 -27.68 -23.78
C LYS A 251 3.12 -26.62 -23.50
N LYS A 252 4.10 -26.45 -24.38
CA LYS A 252 5.21 -25.50 -24.20
C LYS A 252 5.38 -24.63 -25.43
N LEU A 253 5.37 -23.32 -25.22
CA LEU A 253 5.54 -22.33 -26.27
C LEU A 253 6.67 -21.36 -25.89
N ASP A 254 7.72 -21.35 -26.69
CA ASP A 254 8.89 -20.50 -26.47
C ASP A 254 8.95 -19.37 -27.52
N LEU A 255 8.82 -18.14 -27.04
CA LEU A 255 8.69 -16.91 -27.81
C LEU A 255 9.72 -15.85 -27.38
N HIS A 256 10.77 -16.23 -26.65
CA HIS A 256 11.73 -15.25 -26.14
C HIS A 256 12.50 -14.54 -27.25
N TRP A 257 12.98 -13.33 -26.95
CA TRP A 257 13.82 -12.52 -27.83
C TRP A 257 13.17 -12.23 -29.20
N ASN A 258 11.91 -11.86 -29.18
CA ASN A 258 11.19 -11.34 -30.34
C ASN A 258 10.88 -9.85 -30.13
N SER A 259 9.98 -9.30 -30.95
CA SER A 259 9.62 -7.88 -30.93
C SER A 259 8.11 -7.71 -30.86
N PHE A 260 7.44 -8.54 -30.04
CA PHE A 260 5.99 -8.51 -29.87
C PHE A 260 5.50 -7.19 -29.25
N LYS A 261 6.29 -6.56 -28.38
CA LYS A 261 5.92 -5.35 -27.63
C LYS A 261 4.62 -5.54 -26.84
N ASP A 262 4.04 -4.45 -26.34
CA ASP A 262 2.79 -4.44 -25.59
C ASP A 262 1.60 -5.00 -26.38
N THR A 263 1.37 -4.51 -27.60
CA THR A 263 0.20 -4.93 -28.40
C THR A 263 0.27 -6.41 -28.81
N GLY A 264 1.45 -6.89 -29.23
CA GLY A 264 1.61 -8.29 -29.60
C GLY A 264 1.52 -9.23 -28.39
N ALA A 265 2.05 -8.82 -27.23
CA ALA A 265 1.89 -9.58 -26.00
C ALA A 265 0.42 -9.68 -25.57
N LEU A 266 -0.33 -8.58 -25.63
CA LEU A 266 -1.77 -8.58 -25.34
C LEU A 266 -2.51 -9.63 -26.19
N LEU A 267 -2.27 -9.68 -27.50
CA LEU A 267 -2.90 -10.68 -28.38
C LEU A 267 -2.59 -12.12 -27.94
N ILE A 268 -1.35 -12.39 -27.52
CA ILE A 268 -0.95 -13.71 -27.02
C ILE A 268 -1.70 -14.04 -25.72
N PHE A 269 -1.79 -13.10 -24.78
CA PHE A 269 -2.54 -13.28 -23.53
C PHE A 269 -4.05 -13.44 -23.75
N GLU A 270 -4.63 -12.71 -24.70
CA GLU A 270 -6.03 -12.89 -25.10
C GLU A 270 -6.28 -14.32 -25.62
N GLY A 271 -5.38 -14.86 -26.44
CA GLY A 271 -5.45 -16.25 -26.88
C GLY A 271 -5.43 -17.25 -25.70
N LEU A 272 -4.61 -16.99 -24.68
CA LEU A 272 -4.52 -17.83 -23.49
C LEU A 272 -5.80 -17.84 -22.65
N THR A 273 -6.65 -16.82 -22.73
CA THR A 273 -7.91 -16.79 -21.95
C THR A 273 -8.90 -17.88 -22.34
N CYS A 274 -8.75 -18.47 -23.52
CA CYS A 274 -9.55 -19.60 -24.01
C CYS A 274 -8.75 -20.91 -24.08
N ASN A 275 -7.51 -20.92 -23.59
CA ASN A 275 -6.61 -22.07 -23.68
C ASN A 275 -6.32 -22.66 -22.30
N ASP A 276 -6.39 -23.97 -22.18
CA ASP A 276 -6.11 -24.74 -20.97
C ASP A 276 -4.93 -25.73 -21.15
N SER A 277 -4.38 -25.78 -22.36
CA SER A 277 -3.40 -26.79 -22.78
C SER A 277 -1.98 -26.34 -22.52
N ILE A 278 -1.65 -25.08 -22.80
CA ILE A 278 -0.31 -24.51 -22.64
C ILE A 278 0.00 -24.41 -21.15
N LYS A 279 1.07 -25.09 -20.75
CA LYS A 279 1.56 -25.15 -19.37
C LYS A 279 2.76 -24.24 -19.15
N GLU A 280 3.60 -24.05 -20.17
CA GLU A 280 4.78 -23.20 -20.09
C GLU A 280 4.84 -22.22 -21.27
N LEU A 281 5.02 -20.94 -20.96
CA LEU A 281 5.14 -19.86 -21.93
C LEU A 281 6.35 -18.97 -21.60
N ASP A 282 7.24 -18.80 -22.57
CA ASP A 282 8.38 -17.87 -22.45
C ASP A 282 8.16 -16.66 -23.35
N LEU A 283 7.96 -15.48 -22.74
CA LEU A 283 7.83 -14.19 -23.39
C LEU A 283 8.94 -13.22 -22.98
N SER A 284 10.05 -13.72 -22.44
CA SER A 284 11.18 -12.88 -22.04
C SER A 284 11.80 -12.13 -23.23
N TRP A 285 12.39 -10.96 -22.98
CA TRP A 285 13.09 -10.17 -24.02
C TRP A 285 12.21 -9.74 -25.20
N ASN A 286 10.98 -9.31 -24.97
CA ASN A 286 10.04 -8.88 -26.01
C ASN A 286 9.70 -7.37 -26.00
N SER A 287 10.33 -6.59 -25.13
CA SER A 287 10.09 -5.15 -24.96
C SER A 287 8.61 -4.81 -24.70
N ILE A 288 7.96 -5.58 -23.83
CA ILE A 288 6.52 -5.46 -23.56
C ILE A 288 6.18 -4.19 -22.74
N GLY A 289 6.98 -3.86 -21.73
CA GLY A 289 6.78 -2.70 -20.85
C GLY A 289 7.43 -1.41 -21.33
N ASN A 290 7.24 -0.33 -20.56
CA ASN A 290 7.73 1.04 -20.83
C ASN A 290 7.22 1.60 -22.17
N ASN A 291 5.97 1.28 -22.52
CA ASN A 291 5.31 1.75 -23.73
C ASN A 291 4.34 2.91 -23.42
N ARG A 292 4.00 3.71 -24.44
CA ARG A 292 3.19 4.93 -24.27
C ARG A 292 1.72 4.65 -23.97
N GLU A 293 1.23 3.45 -24.29
CA GLU A 293 -0.17 3.04 -24.19
C GLU A 293 -0.40 2.19 -22.93
N VAL A 294 -0.59 2.85 -21.79
CA VAL A 294 -0.83 2.21 -20.48
C VAL A 294 -2.02 1.22 -20.51
N ASN A 295 -3.00 1.43 -21.41
CA ASN A 295 -4.17 0.58 -21.54
C ASN A 295 -3.84 -0.86 -21.96
N ASN A 296 -2.81 -1.09 -22.78
CA ASN A 296 -2.48 -2.44 -23.26
C ASN A 296 -1.97 -3.33 -22.12
N ILE A 297 -1.16 -2.77 -21.21
CA ILE A 297 -0.68 -3.50 -20.03
C ILE A 297 -1.81 -3.79 -19.05
N LYS A 298 -2.76 -2.86 -18.89
CA LYS A 298 -3.95 -3.10 -18.07
C LYS A 298 -4.81 -4.23 -18.64
N SER A 299 -5.10 -4.21 -19.94
CA SER A 299 -5.83 -5.29 -20.60
C SER A 299 -5.11 -6.64 -20.51
N LEU A 300 -3.78 -6.64 -20.62
CA LEU A 300 -2.96 -7.84 -20.43
C LEU A 300 -3.11 -8.37 -19.00
N SER A 301 -3.05 -7.49 -18.01
CA SER A 301 -3.29 -7.83 -16.61
C SER A 301 -4.67 -8.46 -16.39
N ASP A 302 -5.71 -7.97 -17.08
CA ASP A 302 -7.07 -8.51 -16.99
C ASP A 302 -7.23 -9.90 -17.64
N CYS A 303 -6.25 -10.33 -18.44
CA CYS A 303 -6.21 -11.67 -19.04
C CYS A 303 -5.54 -12.70 -18.12
N LEU A 304 -4.58 -12.29 -17.28
CA LEU A 304 -3.85 -13.18 -16.36
C LEU A 304 -4.75 -14.02 -15.44
N PRO A 305 -5.83 -13.50 -14.80
CA PRO A 305 -6.69 -14.34 -13.97
C PRO A 305 -7.54 -15.32 -14.79
N LYS A 306 -7.64 -15.15 -16.11
CA LYS A 306 -8.44 -15.99 -17.01
C LYS A 306 -7.64 -17.08 -17.71
N SER A 307 -6.32 -16.98 -17.77
CA SER A 307 -5.45 -17.98 -18.39
C SER A 307 -5.31 -19.22 -17.49
N GLN A 308 -6.38 -20.02 -17.43
CA GLN A 308 -6.47 -21.21 -16.60
C GLN A 308 -5.52 -22.31 -17.12
N GLY A 309 -4.78 -22.93 -16.22
CA GLY A 309 -3.88 -24.03 -16.56
C GLY A 309 -2.48 -23.65 -17.05
N LEU A 310 -2.17 -22.37 -17.29
CA LEU A 310 -0.79 -21.92 -17.48
C LEU A 310 -0.05 -21.96 -16.13
N ALA A 311 0.97 -22.81 -16.03
CA ALA A 311 1.67 -23.08 -14.77
C ALA A 311 3.03 -22.39 -14.65
N HIS A 312 3.69 -22.11 -15.78
CA HIS A 312 4.99 -21.43 -15.83
C HIS A 312 4.98 -20.31 -16.89
N LEU A 313 5.38 -19.11 -16.48
CA LEU A 313 5.43 -17.94 -17.34
C LEU A 313 6.76 -17.20 -17.13
N ASP A 314 7.44 -16.87 -18.22
CA ASP A 314 8.63 -16.03 -18.19
C ASP A 314 8.35 -14.66 -18.84
N LEU A 315 8.43 -13.60 -18.03
CA LEU A 315 8.29 -12.20 -18.43
C LEU A 315 9.58 -11.39 -18.23
N SER A 316 10.71 -12.06 -18.04
CA SER A 316 11.98 -11.40 -17.74
C SER A 316 12.43 -10.46 -18.86
N PHE A 317 13.12 -9.38 -18.50
CA PHE A 317 13.75 -8.41 -19.40
C PHE A 317 12.76 -7.82 -20.43
N ASN A 318 11.59 -7.42 -19.95
CA ASN A 318 10.56 -6.80 -20.76
C ASN A 318 10.39 -5.30 -20.50
N TYR A 319 11.24 -4.70 -19.66
CA TYR A 319 11.21 -3.27 -19.31
C TYR A 319 9.91 -2.82 -18.63
N PHE A 320 9.23 -3.70 -17.88
CA PHE A 320 8.07 -3.25 -17.10
C PHE A 320 8.51 -2.25 -16.02
N THR A 321 7.83 -1.12 -15.99
CA THR A 321 8.01 -0.07 -14.97
C THR A 321 7.31 -0.46 -13.65
N ILE A 322 7.56 0.29 -12.57
CA ILE A 322 6.88 0.08 -11.26
C ILE A 322 5.36 0.10 -11.42
N ASN A 323 4.84 1.06 -12.20
CA ASN A 323 3.39 1.22 -12.37
C ASN A 323 2.77 0.05 -13.13
N GLU A 324 3.43 -0.38 -14.22
CA GLU A 324 3.02 -1.56 -14.99
C GLU A 324 3.13 -2.84 -14.16
N THR A 325 4.19 -2.96 -13.35
CA THR A 325 4.39 -4.08 -12.42
C THR A 325 3.27 -4.15 -11.37
N LYS A 326 2.83 -3.01 -10.83
CA LYS A 326 1.67 -2.94 -9.92
C LYS A 326 0.39 -3.41 -10.60
N MET A 327 0.17 -3.04 -11.86
CA MET A 327 -1.00 -3.52 -12.63
C MET A 327 -0.96 -5.03 -12.78
N ILE A 328 0.16 -5.58 -13.26
CA ILE A 328 0.35 -7.03 -13.43
C ILE A 328 0.21 -7.76 -12.08
N SER A 329 0.75 -7.20 -11.01
CA SER A 329 0.58 -7.72 -9.66
C SER A 329 -0.89 -7.82 -9.26
N GLU A 330 -1.72 -6.82 -9.60
CA GLU A 330 -3.16 -6.83 -9.32
C GLU A 330 -3.87 -7.96 -10.07
N GLY A 331 -3.61 -8.11 -11.38
CA GLY A 331 -4.19 -9.18 -12.20
C GLY A 331 -3.80 -10.58 -11.74
N LEU A 332 -2.58 -10.73 -11.19
CA LEU A 332 -2.09 -12.01 -10.67
C LEU A 332 -2.69 -12.41 -9.32
N LYS A 333 -3.26 -11.49 -8.52
CA LYS A 333 -3.71 -11.78 -7.15
C LYS A 333 -4.63 -12.99 -7.04
N ASN A 334 -5.53 -13.15 -8.01
CA ASN A 334 -6.52 -14.23 -8.05
C ASN A 334 -6.16 -15.37 -9.01
N ASN A 335 -5.00 -15.29 -9.69
CA ASN A 335 -4.48 -16.41 -10.45
C ASN A 335 -3.75 -17.34 -9.47
N HIS A 336 -4.19 -18.59 -9.34
CA HIS A 336 -3.54 -19.60 -8.50
C HIS A 336 -2.96 -20.78 -9.30
N ASP A 337 -3.17 -20.80 -10.62
CA ASP A 337 -2.65 -21.84 -11.51
C ASP A 337 -1.18 -21.59 -11.87
N LEU A 338 -0.77 -20.31 -11.93
CA LEU A 338 0.59 -19.92 -12.25
C LEU A 338 1.52 -20.15 -11.05
N LEU A 339 2.13 -21.33 -11.00
CA LEU A 339 3.04 -21.76 -9.94
C LEU A 339 4.43 -21.13 -10.06
N GLY A 340 4.88 -20.85 -11.28
CA GLY A 340 6.18 -20.23 -11.56
C GLY A 340 6.04 -18.99 -12.44
N LEU A 341 6.54 -17.85 -11.96
CA LEU A 341 6.67 -16.63 -12.74
C LEU A 341 8.13 -16.21 -12.72
N HIS A 342 8.70 -15.83 -13.86
CA HIS A 342 9.99 -15.16 -13.90
C HIS A 342 9.77 -13.70 -14.31
N TYR A 343 10.39 -12.78 -13.58
CA TYR A 343 10.16 -11.35 -13.75
C TYR A 343 11.44 -10.51 -13.71
N LEU A 344 12.61 -11.17 -13.80
CA LEU A 344 13.92 -10.52 -13.66
C LEU A 344 14.13 -9.44 -14.72
N GLY A 345 14.87 -8.38 -14.40
CA GLY A 345 15.20 -7.32 -15.37
C GLY A 345 14.04 -6.35 -15.65
N ASN A 346 13.01 -6.37 -14.80
CA ASN A 346 11.91 -5.41 -14.73
C ASN A 346 11.93 -4.70 -13.35
N GLU A 347 11.10 -3.68 -13.14
CA GLU A 347 11.01 -2.94 -11.86
C GLU A 347 10.13 -3.67 -10.82
N GLY A 348 10.47 -4.92 -10.49
CA GLY A 348 9.84 -5.72 -9.43
C GLY A 348 10.53 -7.05 -9.18
N PHE A 349 10.09 -7.76 -8.15
CA PHE A 349 10.57 -9.10 -7.78
C PHE A 349 9.41 -9.95 -7.24
N LEU A 350 9.60 -11.27 -7.18
CA LEU A 350 8.62 -12.18 -6.59
C LEU A 350 8.98 -12.48 -5.14
N ASP A 351 7.98 -12.56 -4.28
CA ASP A 351 8.15 -13.24 -3.00
C ASP A 351 7.99 -14.75 -3.14
N SER A 352 8.29 -15.45 -2.06
CA SER A 352 8.19 -16.90 -1.89
C SER A 352 6.75 -17.42 -1.94
N GLN A 353 5.75 -16.56 -1.72
CA GLN A 353 4.35 -16.90 -1.88
C GLN A 353 3.87 -16.74 -3.34
N GLY A 354 4.72 -16.23 -4.22
CA GLY A 354 4.43 -15.99 -5.63
C GLY A 354 3.73 -14.65 -5.90
N PHE A 355 3.69 -13.71 -4.95
CA PHE A 355 3.25 -12.34 -5.18
C PHE A 355 4.33 -11.53 -5.87
N LEU A 356 3.91 -10.76 -6.88
CA LEU A 356 4.78 -9.83 -7.59
C LEU A 356 4.81 -8.48 -6.85
N ILE A 357 5.98 -8.08 -6.37
CA ILE A 357 6.18 -6.84 -5.60
C ILE A 357 6.94 -5.83 -6.46
N ALA A 358 6.34 -4.67 -6.71
CA ALA A 358 6.96 -3.60 -7.50
C ALA A 358 8.09 -2.91 -6.70
N SER A 359 9.28 -2.82 -7.29
CA SER A 359 10.47 -2.27 -6.64
C SER A 359 11.52 -1.81 -7.66
N LYS A 360 12.27 -0.75 -7.34
CA LYS A 360 13.42 -0.31 -8.14
C LYS A 360 14.67 -1.17 -7.96
N GLN A 361 14.72 -1.96 -6.89
CA GLN A 361 15.83 -2.87 -6.59
C GLN A 361 15.64 -4.18 -7.35
N ALA A 362 15.97 -4.19 -8.64
CA ALA A 362 16.19 -5.44 -9.36
C ALA A 362 17.66 -5.82 -9.22
N ASN A 363 17.96 -6.90 -8.49
CA ASN A 363 19.31 -7.49 -8.50
C ASN A 363 19.59 -8.02 -9.90
N ILE A 364 20.70 -7.57 -10.50
CA ILE A 364 21.04 -7.81 -11.91
C ILE A 364 21.80 -9.14 -12.10
N GLU A 365 22.10 -9.88 -11.03
CA GLU A 365 23.16 -10.91 -11.08
C GLU A 365 22.72 -12.35 -11.36
N ASP A 366 21.43 -12.72 -11.33
CA ASP A 366 21.02 -14.13 -11.51
C ASP A 366 20.00 -14.34 -12.64
N SER A 367 20.46 -14.23 -13.89
CA SER A 367 19.60 -14.39 -15.08
C SER A 367 19.46 -15.83 -15.57
N HIS A 368 18.22 -16.30 -15.66
CA HIS A 368 17.81 -17.57 -16.31
C HIS A 368 18.34 -17.71 -17.75
N LEU A 369 18.66 -16.59 -18.42
CA LEU A 369 19.26 -16.58 -19.76
C LEU A 369 20.64 -17.26 -19.77
N PHE A 370 21.46 -17.07 -18.72
CA PHE A 370 22.79 -17.69 -18.65
C PHE A 370 22.66 -19.22 -18.65
N PHE A 371 21.63 -19.76 -17.99
CA PHE A 371 21.36 -21.18 -17.92
C PHE A 371 20.69 -21.75 -19.18
N ARG A 372 19.68 -21.07 -19.77
CA ARG A 372 19.03 -21.56 -21.02
C ARG A 372 19.97 -21.55 -22.23
N ILE A 373 20.92 -20.60 -22.30
CA ILE A 373 21.96 -20.59 -23.35
C ILE A 373 22.92 -21.78 -23.15
N LEU A 374 23.28 -22.11 -21.90
CA LEU A 374 24.16 -23.23 -21.55
C LEU A 374 23.48 -24.62 -21.64
N GLU A 375 22.17 -24.72 -21.37
CA GLU A 375 21.41 -25.98 -21.39
C GLU A 375 21.26 -26.64 -22.77
N ASN A 376 21.61 -25.92 -23.85
CA ASN A 376 21.79 -26.57 -25.16
C ASN A 376 22.98 -27.56 -25.19
N HIS A 377 23.75 -27.66 -24.11
CA HIS A 377 24.74 -28.71 -23.88
C HIS A 377 24.21 -29.75 -22.89
N LYS A 378 23.72 -30.89 -23.41
CA LYS A 378 23.69 -32.13 -22.61
C LYS A 378 25.11 -32.42 -22.12
N SER A 379 25.40 -32.08 -20.87
CA SER A 379 26.58 -32.59 -20.18
C SER A 379 26.23 -32.93 -18.74
N ASN A 380 26.31 -34.24 -18.48
CA ASN A 380 26.49 -34.94 -17.21
C ASN A 380 26.18 -34.20 -15.91
N LYS A 381 25.26 -34.80 -15.13
CA LYS A 381 25.13 -34.74 -13.66
C LYS A 381 26.38 -34.14 -12.97
N ARG A 382 26.42 -32.83 -12.90
CA ARG A 382 27.15 -32.04 -11.92
C ARG A 382 26.16 -30.95 -11.55
N THR A 383 25.72 -31.02 -10.30
CA THR A 383 24.95 -30.02 -9.55
C THR A 383 24.75 -28.72 -10.32
N MET A 384 23.49 -28.47 -10.72
CA MET A 384 23.06 -27.13 -11.11
C MET A 384 23.63 -26.13 -10.11
N PRO A 385 24.26 -25.02 -10.54
CA PRO A 385 24.52 -23.92 -9.63
C PRO A 385 23.19 -23.57 -9.00
N LYS A 386 23.13 -23.53 -7.66
CA LYS A 386 21.90 -23.21 -6.95
C LYS A 386 21.38 -21.89 -7.53
N LEU A 387 20.18 -21.95 -8.12
CA LEU A 387 19.37 -20.80 -8.47
C LEU A 387 19.02 -20.12 -7.14
N GLU A 388 19.96 -19.40 -6.55
CA GLU A 388 19.67 -18.64 -5.35
C GLU A 388 18.79 -17.48 -5.81
N ASN A 389 17.55 -17.46 -5.32
CA ASN A 389 16.69 -16.27 -5.23
C ASN A 389 15.76 -15.93 -6.42
N ILE A 390 15.43 -16.87 -7.31
CA ILE A 390 14.39 -16.65 -8.36
C ILE A 390 12.98 -16.90 -7.81
N LYS A 391 12.87 -17.68 -6.72
CA LYS A 391 11.64 -18.00 -5.97
C LYS A 391 10.53 -18.59 -6.84
N CYS A 392 10.92 -19.27 -7.92
CA CYS A 392 10.02 -19.98 -8.82
C CYS A 392 9.82 -21.40 -8.31
N TRP A 393 8.59 -21.76 -7.93
CA TRP A 393 8.30 -23.05 -7.31
C TRP A 393 8.62 -24.25 -8.21
N ILE A 394 8.48 -24.07 -9.53
CA ILE A 394 8.77 -25.12 -10.52
C ILE A 394 10.28 -25.22 -10.77
N CYS A 395 10.95 -24.11 -11.09
CA CYS A 395 12.36 -24.14 -11.52
C CYS A 395 13.34 -24.46 -10.38
N GLU A 396 12.98 -24.15 -9.14
CA GLU A 396 13.81 -24.43 -7.96
C GLU A 396 13.41 -25.74 -7.26
N ASP A 397 12.56 -26.58 -7.88
CA ASP A 397 12.12 -27.86 -7.32
C ASP A 397 11.53 -27.73 -5.89
N TRP A 398 10.70 -26.71 -5.63
CA TRP A 398 10.11 -26.51 -4.30
C TRP A 398 9.18 -27.68 -3.93
N VAL A 399 8.98 -27.88 -2.64
CA VAL A 399 8.18 -28.99 -2.10
C VAL A 399 7.11 -28.46 -1.14
N GLU A 400 5.96 -29.13 -1.12
CA GLU A 400 4.88 -28.84 -0.17
C GLU A 400 5.15 -29.56 1.16
N VAL A 401 5.12 -28.80 2.26
CA VAL A 401 5.39 -29.29 3.62
C VAL A 401 4.31 -28.76 4.56
N THR A 402 3.81 -29.64 5.43
CA THR A 402 2.88 -29.27 6.52
C THR A 402 3.65 -29.13 7.83
N VAL A 403 3.54 -27.96 8.45
CA VAL A 403 4.19 -27.65 9.73
C VAL A 403 3.13 -27.58 10.83
N ASN A 404 3.36 -28.34 11.90
CA ASN A 404 2.42 -28.54 13.00
C ASN A 404 2.94 -27.98 14.33
N TRP A 405 2.04 -27.52 15.20
CA TRP A 405 2.29 -27.15 16.58
C TRP A 405 1.24 -27.80 17.49
N TYR A 406 1.68 -28.56 18.51
CA TYR A 406 0.77 -29.24 19.43
C TYR A 406 0.79 -28.55 20.81
N PRO A 407 -0.32 -27.87 21.21
CA PRO A 407 -0.42 -27.24 22.53
C PRO A 407 -0.18 -28.22 23.69
N SER A 408 -0.54 -29.50 23.52
CA SER A 408 -0.34 -30.57 24.50
C SER A 408 1.13 -30.93 24.74
N VAL A 409 2.02 -30.71 23.76
CA VAL A 409 3.45 -31.08 23.83
C VAL A 409 4.31 -29.86 24.19
N SER A 410 4.14 -28.79 23.43
CA SER A 410 4.93 -27.57 23.56
C SER A 410 4.39 -26.57 24.56
N GLY A 411 3.19 -26.82 25.09
CA GLY A 411 2.49 -25.94 26.04
C GLY A 411 1.78 -24.78 25.35
N GLY A 412 0.79 -24.20 26.03
CA GLY A 412 0.01 -23.06 25.55
C GLY A 412 -1.48 -23.32 25.53
N THR A 413 -2.26 -22.26 25.30
CA THR A 413 -3.72 -22.32 25.21
C THR A 413 -4.17 -22.67 23.79
N ASN A 414 -5.29 -23.39 23.66
CA ASN A 414 -5.99 -23.60 22.39
C ASN A 414 -6.66 -22.29 21.88
N ASN A 415 -6.72 -21.27 22.74
CA ASN A 415 -7.29 -19.96 22.41
C ASN A 415 -6.22 -19.01 21.83
N GLY A 416 -6.61 -18.26 20.80
CA GLY A 416 -5.81 -17.21 20.15
C GLY A 416 -5.25 -17.62 18.78
N GLN A 417 -4.87 -16.62 17.98
CA GLN A 417 -4.24 -16.82 16.67
C GLN A 417 -2.76 -17.16 16.84
N MET A 418 -2.31 -18.23 16.17
CA MET A 418 -0.93 -18.70 16.15
C MET A 418 -0.28 -18.30 14.83
N PHE A 419 0.91 -17.73 14.88
CA PHE A 419 1.69 -17.37 13.70
C PHE A 419 2.96 -18.20 13.61
N ILE A 420 3.38 -18.47 12.38
CA ILE A 420 4.69 -19.01 12.03
C ILE A 420 5.44 -17.99 11.17
N HIS A 421 6.76 -17.93 11.32
CA HIS A 421 7.62 -16.96 10.65
C HIS A 421 8.80 -17.68 9.99
N PHE A 422 8.83 -17.77 8.66
CA PHE A 422 9.88 -18.48 7.92
C PHE A 422 11.01 -17.54 7.47
N GLU A 423 12.26 -18.03 7.48
CA GLU A 423 13.45 -17.29 7.00
C GLU A 423 13.32 -16.89 5.51
N ILE A 424 12.72 -17.75 4.69
CA ILE A 424 12.49 -17.50 3.26
C ILE A 424 11.54 -16.32 2.97
N ASP A 425 10.71 -15.97 3.95
CA ASP A 425 9.71 -14.89 3.91
C ASP A 425 10.23 -13.64 4.63
N ASN A 426 11.54 -13.53 4.91
CA ASN A 426 12.12 -12.51 5.80
C ASN A 426 11.41 -12.45 7.16
N TYR A 427 10.91 -13.59 7.65
CA TYR A 427 10.16 -13.74 8.91
C TYR A 427 8.85 -12.93 8.97
N GLU A 428 8.23 -12.64 7.82
CA GLU A 428 6.84 -12.18 7.80
C GLU A 428 5.89 -13.26 8.36
N PRO A 429 4.81 -12.87 9.07
CA PRO A 429 3.93 -13.83 9.72
C PRO A 429 2.99 -14.53 8.74
N ASP A 430 2.84 -15.84 8.92
CA ASP A 430 1.77 -16.66 8.35
C ASP A 430 0.87 -17.20 9.47
N LEU A 431 -0.46 -17.09 9.29
CA LEU A 431 -1.44 -17.60 10.26
C LEU A 431 -1.61 -19.11 10.12
N MET A 432 -1.51 -19.82 11.23
CA MET A 432 -1.78 -21.26 11.30
C MET A 432 -3.26 -21.53 11.55
N ASN A 433 -3.77 -22.62 10.97
CA ASN A 433 -5.14 -23.08 11.18
C ASN A 433 -5.20 -24.02 12.37
N PHE A 434 -6.19 -23.87 13.26
CA PHE A 434 -6.41 -24.83 14.34
C PHE A 434 -7.37 -25.93 13.87
N SER A 435 -6.90 -27.18 13.84
CA SER A 435 -7.68 -28.36 13.48
C SER A 435 -7.23 -29.55 14.33
N ASN A 436 -8.14 -30.47 14.67
CA ASN A 436 -7.79 -31.73 15.36
C ASN A 436 -6.84 -31.55 16.58
N ASP A 437 -7.15 -30.60 17.47
CA ASP A 437 -6.37 -30.25 18.67
C ASP A 437 -4.91 -29.80 18.46
N HIS A 438 -4.56 -29.34 17.25
CA HIS A 438 -3.25 -28.75 16.96
C HIS A 438 -3.37 -27.59 15.96
N PHE A 439 -2.31 -26.79 15.86
CA PHE A 439 -2.20 -25.78 14.82
C PHE A 439 -1.39 -26.34 13.65
N GLU A 440 -1.87 -26.19 12.43
CA GLU A 440 -1.20 -26.68 11.21
C GLU A 440 -1.21 -25.61 10.11
N ILE A 441 -0.19 -25.64 9.26
CA ILE A 441 -0.13 -24.86 8.02
C ILE A 441 0.64 -25.65 6.96
N SER A 442 0.09 -25.71 5.74
CA SER A 442 0.80 -26.26 4.58
C SER A 442 1.41 -25.13 3.77
N ARG A 443 2.69 -25.26 3.42
CA ARG A 443 3.50 -24.25 2.72
C ARG A 443 4.36 -24.91 1.66
N VAL A 444 4.48 -24.26 0.51
CA VAL A 444 5.45 -24.63 -0.52
C VAL A 444 6.75 -23.88 -0.25
N MET A 445 7.87 -24.58 -0.17
CA MET A 445 9.17 -24.01 0.20
C MET A 445 10.33 -24.72 -0.50
N PRO A 446 11.54 -24.11 -0.56
CA PRO A 446 12.71 -24.77 -1.12
C PRO A 446 13.01 -26.10 -0.44
N ALA A 447 13.43 -27.11 -1.22
CA ALA A 447 13.84 -28.39 -0.66
C ALA A 447 15.12 -28.24 0.18
N GLY A 448 15.16 -28.88 1.35
CA GLY A 448 16.28 -28.82 2.29
C GLY A 448 15.95 -28.08 3.58
N GLU A 449 16.98 -27.56 4.26
CA GLU A 449 16.83 -26.93 5.57
C GLU A 449 16.20 -25.54 5.48
N VAL A 450 15.08 -25.34 6.19
CA VAL A 450 14.38 -24.06 6.34
C VAL A 450 14.24 -23.74 7.84
N LYS A 451 14.56 -22.49 8.22
CA LYS A 451 14.44 -22.03 9.60
C LYS A 451 13.18 -21.22 9.80
N PHE A 452 12.59 -21.32 11.00
CA PHE A 452 11.38 -20.60 11.36
C PHE A 452 11.22 -20.43 12.87
N PHE A 453 10.25 -19.62 13.31
CA PHE A 453 9.81 -19.57 14.70
C PHE A 453 8.31 -19.35 14.80
N TYR A 454 7.74 -19.59 15.98
CA TYR A 454 6.32 -19.37 16.26
C TYR A 454 6.09 -18.13 17.11
N SER A 455 4.94 -17.49 16.95
CA SER A 455 4.52 -16.40 17.82
C SER A 455 3.01 -16.40 18.08
N LYS A 456 2.62 -15.83 19.22
CA LYS A 456 1.26 -15.32 19.47
C LYS A 456 1.39 -13.82 19.68
N ALA A 457 0.98 -13.03 18.70
CA ALA A 457 1.29 -11.59 18.64
C ALA A 457 2.80 -11.33 18.74
N ASP A 458 3.27 -10.55 19.71
CA ASP A 458 4.69 -10.23 19.93
C ASP A 458 5.44 -11.25 20.80
N CYS A 459 4.76 -12.30 21.26
CA CYS A 459 5.34 -13.33 22.13
C CYS A 459 5.87 -14.51 21.30
N VAL A 460 7.20 -14.66 21.22
CA VAL A 460 7.89 -15.78 20.57
C VAL A 460 7.71 -17.05 21.40
N LEU A 461 7.39 -18.16 20.75
CA LEU A 461 7.14 -19.46 21.38
C LEU A 461 8.21 -20.48 21.00
N LYS A 462 8.52 -21.39 21.94
CA LYS A 462 9.47 -22.49 21.75
C LYS A 462 8.72 -23.81 21.54
N SER A 463 8.88 -24.38 20.36
CA SER A 463 8.42 -25.73 20.03
C SER A 463 9.35 -26.80 20.59
N LYS A 464 8.78 -27.94 20.99
CA LYS A 464 9.49 -29.18 21.35
C LYS A 464 9.42 -30.23 20.23
N GLU A 465 8.62 -29.99 19.20
CA GLU A 465 8.45 -30.90 18.05
C GLU A 465 9.62 -30.83 17.07
N TYR A 466 10.30 -29.68 16.98
CA TYR A 466 11.40 -29.46 16.05
C TYR A 466 12.72 -29.19 16.77
N GLU A 467 13.81 -29.49 16.07
CA GLU A 467 15.15 -29.11 16.51
C GLU A 467 15.22 -27.59 16.72
N THR A 468 15.63 -27.19 17.92
CA THR A 468 15.72 -25.77 18.32
C THR A 468 17.18 -25.35 18.40
N ILE A 469 17.48 -24.18 17.82
CA ILE A 469 18.78 -23.55 17.86
C ILE A 469 18.69 -22.27 18.66
N GLU A 470 19.60 -22.14 19.61
CA GLU A 470 19.83 -20.90 20.35
C GLU A 470 20.76 -20.00 19.55
N LEU A 471 20.33 -18.75 19.34
CA LEU A 471 21.10 -17.76 18.59
C LEU A 471 22.08 -17.06 19.53
N GLU A 472 23.36 -17.03 19.14
CA GLU A 472 24.39 -16.27 19.88
C GLU A 472 24.06 -14.77 19.97
N LYS A 473 23.38 -14.24 18.95
CA LYS A 473 22.87 -12.86 18.91
C LYS A 473 21.37 -12.88 18.63
N PRO A 474 20.55 -12.20 19.44
CA PRO A 474 19.10 -12.20 19.23
C PRO A 474 18.73 -11.51 17.92
N LEU A 475 17.85 -12.15 17.15
CA LEU A 475 17.31 -11.61 15.91
C LEU A 475 16.18 -10.62 16.24
N LYS A 476 16.29 -9.39 15.73
CA LYS A 476 15.21 -8.39 15.82
C LYS A 476 14.35 -8.47 14.57
N VAL A 477 13.12 -8.91 14.72
CA VAL A 477 12.16 -9.04 13.62
C VAL A 477 11.03 -8.04 13.83
N THR A 478 10.71 -7.26 12.81
CA THR A 478 9.50 -6.42 12.82
C THR A 478 8.46 -7.10 11.96
N SER A 479 7.45 -7.70 12.58
CA SER A 479 6.37 -8.39 11.87
C SER A 479 5.13 -7.53 11.83
N ARG A 480 4.57 -7.40 10.63
CA ARG A 480 3.28 -6.73 10.40
C ARG A 480 2.18 -7.79 10.39
N PHE A 481 1.32 -7.79 11.40
CA PHE A 481 0.21 -8.73 11.52
C PHE A 481 -1.08 -8.19 10.87
N SER A 482 -1.24 -6.87 10.75
CA SER A 482 -2.28 -6.20 9.95
C SER A 482 -1.78 -4.85 9.42
N GLU A 483 -2.56 -4.18 8.56
CA GLU A 483 -2.24 -2.81 8.08
C GLU A 483 -1.98 -1.83 9.23
N GLU A 484 -2.71 -1.96 10.33
CA GLU A 484 -2.61 -1.08 11.50
C GLU A 484 -1.67 -1.61 12.59
N HIS A 485 -1.25 -2.88 12.54
CA HIS A 485 -0.48 -3.51 13.60
C HIS A 485 0.84 -4.10 13.12
N ALA A 486 1.92 -3.45 13.52
CA ALA A 486 3.29 -3.97 13.44
C ALA A 486 3.90 -4.01 14.83
N SER A 487 4.55 -5.13 15.16
CA SER A 487 5.23 -5.33 16.43
C SER A 487 6.65 -5.83 16.19
N SER A 488 7.57 -5.37 17.03
CA SER A 488 8.96 -5.82 17.00
C SER A 488 9.16 -6.94 18.03
N MET A 489 9.70 -8.06 17.58
CA MET A 489 10.00 -9.24 18.38
C MET A 489 11.50 -9.44 18.46
N THR A 490 11.96 -9.83 19.65
CA THR A 490 13.35 -10.25 19.87
C THR A 490 13.37 -11.77 19.98
N VAL A 491 13.94 -12.42 18.97
CA VAL A 491 13.95 -13.89 18.82
C VAL A 491 15.31 -14.41 19.29
N PHE A 492 15.30 -15.22 20.35
CA PHE A 492 16.50 -15.87 20.90
C PHE A 492 16.67 -17.31 20.41
N THR A 493 15.57 -17.94 19.98
CA THR A 493 15.51 -19.34 19.56
C THR A 493 14.79 -19.46 18.23
N ILE A 494 15.34 -20.26 17.32
CA ILE A 494 14.72 -20.62 16.05
C ILE A 494 14.64 -22.13 15.88
N HIS A 495 13.69 -22.59 15.08
CA HIS A 495 13.47 -23.99 14.76
C HIS A 495 13.95 -24.30 13.34
N LYS A 496 14.24 -25.58 13.09
CA LYS A 496 14.60 -26.09 11.77
C LYS A 496 13.65 -27.18 11.31
N ILE A 497 13.28 -27.12 10.04
CA ILE A 497 12.62 -28.20 9.33
C ILE A 497 13.42 -28.56 8.08
N ASN A 498 13.51 -29.84 7.78
CA ASN A 498 14.12 -30.32 6.55
C ASN A 498 12.99 -30.66 5.56
N ALA A 499 12.74 -29.74 4.62
CA ALA A 499 11.66 -29.83 3.65
C ALA A 499 11.96 -30.91 2.60
N HIS A 500 11.20 -32.01 2.67
CA HIS A 500 11.26 -33.12 1.71
C HIS A 500 9.85 -33.49 1.27
N GLY A 501 9.68 -33.81 -0.01
CA GLY A 501 8.39 -34.18 -0.56
C GLY A 501 8.41 -34.31 -2.07
N ASN A 502 7.22 -34.37 -2.66
CA ASN A 502 7.06 -34.31 -4.12
C ASN A 502 7.37 -32.88 -4.59
N ARG A 503 8.17 -32.79 -5.65
CA ARG A 503 8.54 -31.52 -6.28
C ARG A 503 7.33 -30.92 -6.99
N CYS A 504 7.11 -29.63 -6.78
CA CYS A 504 6.05 -28.88 -7.43
C CYS A 504 6.26 -28.84 -8.94
N ASN A 505 5.28 -29.30 -9.70
CA ASN A 505 5.21 -29.15 -11.15
C ASN A 505 3.75 -29.13 -11.61
N TYR A 506 3.50 -28.88 -12.89
CA TYR A 506 2.13 -28.79 -13.42
C TYR A 506 1.42 -30.14 -13.60
N GLU A 507 2.14 -31.27 -13.58
CA GLU A 507 1.57 -32.63 -13.62
C GLU A 507 1.11 -33.08 -12.23
N ILE A 508 1.82 -32.63 -11.20
CA ILE A 508 1.55 -32.87 -9.77
C ILE A 508 1.54 -31.51 -9.06
N PRO A 509 0.49 -30.71 -9.23
CA PRO A 509 0.40 -29.40 -8.60
C PRO A 509 0.29 -29.54 -7.06
N PRO A 510 0.90 -28.63 -6.29
CA PRO A 510 0.74 -28.61 -4.84
C PRO A 510 -0.72 -28.31 -4.46
N LYS A 511 -1.17 -28.78 -3.28
CA LYS A 511 -2.48 -28.41 -2.76
C LYS A 511 -2.52 -26.95 -2.31
N THR A 512 -1.39 -26.48 -1.79
CA THR A 512 -1.17 -25.09 -1.41
C THR A 512 -1.07 -24.22 -2.66
N GLN A 513 -1.98 -23.25 -2.76
CA GLN A 513 -2.04 -22.30 -3.87
C GLN A 513 -1.07 -21.11 -3.67
N PRO A 514 -0.40 -20.62 -4.73
CA PRO A 514 0.37 -19.38 -4.68
C PRO A 514 -0.55 -18.17 -4.52
N ARG A 515 -0.01 -17.04 -4.07
CA ARG A 515 -0.71 -15.74 -3.94
C ARG A 515 -1.97 -15.79 -3.07
N LYS A 516 -2.02 -16.68 -2.08
CA LYS A 516 -3.10 -16.69 -1.10
C LYS A 516 -2.95 -15.45 -0.20
N LEU A 517 -3.94 -14.55 -0.24
CA LEU A 517 -3.92 -13.31 0.54
C LEU A 517 -3.62 -13.58 2.02
N LYS A 518 -2.75 -12.74 2.58
CA LYS A 518 -2.48 -12.74 4.02
C LYS A 518 -3.77 -12.51 4.79
N PHE A 519 -3.88 -13.17 5.94
CA PHE A 519 -4.99 -13.00 6.87
C PHE A 519 -5.13 -11.53 7.28
N ASN A 520 -6.36 -11.03 7.38
CA ASN A 520 -6.61 -9.82 8.13
C ASN A 520 -6.63 -10.20 9.61
N PHE A 521 -5.56 -9.87 10.35
CA PHE A 521 -5.59 -9.92 11.81
C PHE A 521 -6.61 -8.90 12.32
N LYS A 522 -7.86 -9.35 12.41
CA LYS A 522 -8.82 -8.77 13.33
C LYS A 522 -8.43 -9.35 14.68
N GLN A 523 -7.93 -8.51 15.59
CA GLN A 523 -7.94 -8.93 17.00
C GLN A 523 -9.34 -9.47 17.29
N PRO A 524 -9.49 -10.54 18.08
CA PRO A 524 -10.80 -10.86 18.62
C PRO A 524 -11.29 -9.56 19.23
N GLU A 525 -12.40 -9.02 18.71
CA GLU A 525 -13.06 -7.88 19.32
C GLU A 525 -13.26 -8.30 20.77
N GLN A 526 -12.45 -7.77 21.67
CA GLN A 526 -12.92 -7.60 23.03
C GLN A 526 -14.20 -6.80 22.80
N LYS A 527 -15.35 -7.40 23.13
CA LYS A 527 -16.60 -6.67 23.28
C LYS A 527 -16.35 -5.68 24.42
N LEU A 528 -15.68 -4.61 24.05
CA LEU A 528 -15.32 -3.51 24.92
C LEU A 528 -16.63 -2.77 25.12
N GLU A 529 -17.18 -2.91 26.33
CA GLU A 529 -18.35 -2.16 26.74
C GLU A 529 -18.00 -0.67 26.64
N ARG A 530 -18.64 0.05 25.71
CA ARG A 530 -18.46 1.50 25.55
C ARG A 530 -18.95 2.16 26.83
N LEU A 531 -18.12 3.03 27.39
CA LEU A 531 -18.50 3.81 28.55
C LEU A 531 -19.52 4.86 28.10
N GLU A 532 -20.68 4.90 28.75
CA GLU A 532 -21.65 5.96 28.52
C GLU A 532 -21.06 7.31 28.93
N TRP A 533 -20.89 8.19 27.94
CA TRP A 533 -20.48 9.57 28.15
C TRP A 533 -21.65 10.45 28.57
N GLY A 534 -21.39 11.40 29.47
CA GLY A 534 -22.34 12.42 29.88
C GLY A 534 -21.67 13.44 30.81
N ILE A 535 -22.27 14.63 30.91
CA ILE A 535 -21.73 15.76 31.69
C ILE A 535 -21.34 15.38 33.12
N PRO A 536 -22.13 14.58 33.89
CA PRO A 536 -21.75 14.21 35.26
C PRO A 536 -20.45 13.38 35.37
N LYS A 537 -20.06 12.70 34.29
CA LYS A 537 -18.85 11.86 34.19
C LYS A 537 -17.72 12.53 33.39
N SER A 538 -17.92 13.76 32.92
CA SER A 538 -16.94 14.53 32.15
C SER A 538 -16.15 15.51 33.04
N LEU A 539 -15.15 16.16 32.47
CA LEU A 539 -14.48 17.30 33.11
C LEU A 539 -15.40 18.53 33.25
N PHE A 540 -16.56 18.52 32.61
CA PHE A 540 -17.53 19.62 32.62
C PHE A 540 -18.50 19.54 33.82
N LYS A 541 -18.46 18.48 34.62
CA LYS A 541 -19.45 18.18 35.68
C LYS A 541 -19.68 19.32 36.69
N ASP A 542 -18.64 20.11 36.98
CA ASP A 542 -18.70 21.18 37.97
C ASP A 542 -19.05 22.54 37.32
N TYR A 543 -19.24 22.59 35.99
CA TYR A 543 -19.65 23.78 35.27
C TYR A 543 -21.15 24.03 35.42
N LYS A 544 -21.52 25.16 36.01
CA LYS A 544 -22.92 25.58 36.19
C LYS A 544 -23.37 26.42 35.00
N PHE A 545 -24.18 25.83 34.14
CA PHE A 545 -24.78 26.52 33.00
C PHE A 545 -25.90 27.45 33.45
N LEU A 546 -26.17 28.49 32.66
CA LEU A 546 -27.34 29.34 32.84
C LEU A 546 -28.60 28.53 32.53
N ASP A 547 -29.35 28.20 33.57
CA ASP A 547 -30.69 27.62 33.46
C ASP A 547 -31.76 28.65 33.82
N ASP A 548 -33.02 28.32 33.56
CA ASP A 548 -34.15 29.24 33.79
C ASP A 548 -34.23 29.70 35.25
N ARG A 549 -33.86 28.82 36.19
CA ARG A 549 -33.88 29.14 37.63
C ARG A 549 -32.80 30.16 37.99
N LEU A 550 -31.56 29.94 37.56
CA LEU A 550 -30.46 30.89 37.81
C LEU A 550 -30.72 32.22 37.11
N ALA A 551 -31.28 32.20 35.89
CA ALA A 551 -31.69 33.40 35.18
C ALA A 551 -32.76 34.16 35.97
N ASP A 552 -33.76 33.48 36.51
CA ASP A 552 -34.79 34.08 37.35
C ASP A 552 -34.24 34.68 38.65
N ASP A 553 -33.33 33.99 39.33
CA ASP A 553 -32.68 34.48 40.55
C ASP A 553 -31.82 35.72 40.26
N CYS A 554 -31.08 35.72 39.14
CA CYS A 554 -30.31 36.89 38.68
C CYS A 554 -31.24 38.06 38.33
N PHE A 555 -32.38 37.78 37.68
CA PHE A 555 -33.35 38.80 37.31
C PHE A 555 -33.95 39.48 38.54
N GLU A 556 -34.36 38.70 39.54
CA GLU A 556 -34.88 39.26 40.79
C GLU A 556 -33.84 40.11 41.51
N PHE A 557 -32.58 39.65 41.54
CA PHE A 557 -31.49 40.44 42.11
C PHE A 557 -31.33 41.78 41.37
N ASP A 558 -31.21 41.74 40.04
CA ASP A 558 -30.99 42.94 39.22
C ASP A 558 -32.19 43.91 39.27
N TRP A 559 -33.42 43.38 39.20
CA TRP A 559 -34.64 44.16 39.34
C TRP A 559 -34.66 44.94 40.67
N ASN A 560 -34.29 44.27 41.76
CA ASN A 560 -34.26 44.88 43.10
C ASN A 560 -33.12 45.90 43.29
N GLN A 561 -32.02 45.78 42.55
CA GLN A 561 -30.94 46.78 42.56
C GLN A 561 -31.25 47.98 41.64
N SER A 562 -32.04 47.76 40.59
CA SER A 562 -32.42 48.79 39.63
C SER A 562 -33.35 49.84 40.23
N LYS A 563 -33.41 51.00 39.59
CA LYS A 563 -34.37 52.08 39.91
C LYS A 563 -35.63 52.00 39.03
N ILE A 564 -35.88 50.88 38.34
CA ILE A 564 -37.00 50.73 37.39
C ILE A 564 -38.35 51.06 38.08
N THR A 565 -38.55 50.56 39.30
CA THR A 565 -39.78 50.80 40.07
C THR A 565 -40.00 52.27 40.45
N ASN A 566 -38.97 53.12 40.38
CA ASN A 566 -39.07 54.53 40.74
C ASN A 566 -39.73 55.38 39.64
N PHE A 567 -39.65 54.94 38.38
CA PHE A 567 -40.20 55.69 37.23
C PHE A 567 -41.26 54.92 36.44
N VAL A 568 -41.40 53.61 36.64
CA VAL A 568 -42.50 52.81 36.09
C VAL A 568 -43.70 52.84 37.04
N LYS A 569 -44.89 53.19 36.53
CA LYS A 569 -46.12 53.24 37.33
C LYS A 569 -46.55 51.86 37.82
N LEU A 570 -47.10 51.77 39.03
CA LEU A 570 -47.46 50.50 39.70
C LEU A 570 -48.27 49.55 38.82
N TYR A 571 -49.26 50.05 38.07
CA TYR A 571 -50.12 49.22 37.22
C TYR A 571 -49.37 48.57 36.03
N ASP A 572 -48.20 49.09 35.65
CA ASP A 572 -47.41 48.62 34.50
C ASP A 572 -46.19 47.79 34.92
N GLN A 573 -45.85 47.80 36.22
CA GLN A 573 -44.66 47.12 36.75
C GLN A 573 -44.74 45.60 36.56
N GLU A 574 -45.87 44.96 36.86
CA GLU A 574 -46.01 43.50 36.72
C GLU A 574 -45.92 43.05 35.26
N ALA A 575 -46.55 43.79 34.36
CA ALA A 575 -46.50 43.52 32.93
C ALA A 575 -45.07 43.66 32.38
N LEU A 576 -44.39 44.76 32.72
CA LEU A 576 -42.99 44.97 32.34
C LEU A 576 -42.08 43.90 32.94
N LYS A 577 -42.26 43.55 34.21
CA LYS A 577 -41.47 42.53 34.91
C LYS A 577 -41.59 41.16 34.21
N SER A 578 -42.80 40.80 33.79
CA SER A 578 -43.05 39.56 33.01
C SER A 578 -42.35 39.57 31.64
N ILE A 579 -42.39 40.69 30.92
CA ILE A 579 -41.75 40.82 29.59
C ILE A 579 -40.22 40.81 29.72
N LEU A 580 -39.66 41.52 30.69
CA LEU A 580 -38.21 41.53 30.91
C LEU A 580 -37.71 40.13 31.25
N ARG A 581 -38.39 39.41 32.14
CA ARG A 581 -38.04 38.01 32.50
C ARG A 581 -37.97 37.13 31.26
N LYS A 582 -38.92 37.26 30.32
CA LYS A 582 -38.95 36.50 29.07
C LYS A 582 -37.67 36.68 28.21
N TYR A 583 -37.08 37.86 28.22
CA TYR A 583 -35.88 38.19 27.41
C TYR A 583 -34.59 38.25 28.23
N TYR A 584 -34.66 37.97 29.53
CA TYR A 584 -33.56 38.26 30.45
C TYR A 584 -32.32 37.38 30.19
N THR A 585 -32.51 36.12 29.80
CA THR A 585 -31.42 35.23 29.39
C THR A 585 -30.60 35.84 28.24
N GLN A 586 -31.26 36.34 27.19
CA GLN A 586 -30.59 36.99 26.07
C GLN A 586 -29.92 38.31 26.48
N ILE A 587 -30.53 39.05 27.41
CA ILE A 587 -29.98 40.29 27.96
C ILE A 587 -28.67 40.00 28.73
N ILE A 588 -28.62 38.96 29.57
CA ILE A 588 -27.39 38.60 30.31
C ILE A 588 -26.28 38.14 29.35
N GLU A 589 -26.58 37.28 28.39
CA GLU A 589 -25.60 36.79 27.42
C GLU A 589 -25.03 37.95 26.57
N THR A 590 -25.91 38.87 26.15
CA THR A 590 -25.49 40.10 25.46
C THR A 590 -24.65 40.99 26.37
N PHE A 591 -25.06 41.17 27.63
CA PHE A 591 -24.29 41.93 28.61
C PHE A 591 -22.87 41.36 28.76
N ARG A 592 -22.75 40.03 28.89
CA ARG A 592 -21.46 39.34 28.99
C ARG A 592 -20.58 39.57 27.77
N TYR A 593 -21.16 39.44 26.57
CA TYR A 593 -20.44 39.70 25.33
C TYR A 593 -19.97 41.16 25.24
N LEU A 594 -20.85 42.14 25.44
CA LEU A 594 -20.49 43.57 25.36
C LEU A 594 -19.50 43.97 26.46
N ALA A 595 -19.64 43.45 27.67
CA ALA A 595 -18.71 43.69 28.76
C ALA A 595 -17.31 43.17 28.41
N SER A 596 -17.23 42.03 27.72
CA SER A 596 -15.96 41.44 27.31
C SER A 596 -15.17 42.31 26.32
N LEU A 597 -15.86 43.09 25.49
CA LEU A 597 -15.24 44.02 24.54
C LEU A 597 -14.68 45.28 25.21
N SER A 598 -15.06 45.56 26.45
CA SER A 598 -14.66 46.78 27.16
C SER A 598 -13.25 46.73 27.76
N GLY A 599 -12.66 45.53 27.91
CA GLY A 599 -11.28 45.35 28.39
C GLY A 599 -11.02 45.78 29.84
N ASN A 600 -12.08 45.92 30.65
CA ASN A 600 -12.00 46.32 32.06
C ASN A 600 -11.68 45.13 32.98
N GLU A 601 -11.15 45.39 34.19
CA GLU A 601 -10.90 44.34 35.20
C GLU A 601 -12.22 43.69 35.68
N TYR A 602 -13.30 44.46 35.71
CA TYR A 602 -14.65 44.00 36.04
C TYR A 602 -15.50 43.86 34.79
N LEU A 603 -16.46 42.94 34.81
CA LEU A 603 -17.40 42.74 33.70
C LEU A 603 -18.39 43.90 33.65
N THR A 604 -18.01 44.96 32.93
CA THR A 604 -18.83 46.17 32.75
C THR A 604 -18.81 46.63 31.31
N ILE A 605 -19.86 47.34 30.89
CA ILE A 605 -19.98 47.88 29.54
C ILE A 605 -19.56 49.35 29.53
N GLY A 606 -18.53 49.68 28.74
CA GLY A 606 -18.13 51.06 28.48
C GLY A 606 -19.11 51.79 27.54
N SER A 607 -19.17 53.12 27.65
CA SER A 607 -20.11 53.96 26.87
C SER A 607 -20.01 53.72 25.37
N ASN A 608 -18.79 53.67 24.83
CA ASN A 608 -18.56 53.53 23.40
C ASN A 608 -19.07 52.18 22.88
N ILE A 609 -18.83 51.09 23.62
CA ILE A 609 -19.29 49.75 23.24
C ILE A 609 -20.83 49.69 23.23
N PHE A 610 -21.48 50.32 24.20
CA PHE A 610 -22.94 50.35 24.23
C PHE A 610 -23.52 51.22 23.11
N THR A 611 -22.92 52.37 22.81
CA THR A 611 -23.30 53.21 21.66
C THR A 611 -23.16 52.43 20.35
N ASP A 612 -22.06 51.69 20.16
CA ASP A 612 -21.86 50.85 18.98
C ASP A 612 -22.92 49.74 18.88
N PHE A 613 -23.30 49.12 20.01
CA PHE A 613 -24.38 48.13 20.04
C PHE A 613 -25.73 48.73 19.62
N LEU A 614 -26.07 49.93 20.09
CA LEU A 614 -27.30 50.61 19.67
C LEU A 614 -27.28 51.01 18.19
N ASN A 615 -26.13 51.47 17.69
CA ASN A 615 -25.93 51.75 16.26
C ASN A 615 -26.13 50.50 15.40
N GLN A 616 -25.54 49.37 15.80
CA GLN A 616 -25.64 48.10 15.06
C GLN A 616 -27.07 47.53 15.01
N ASN A 617 -27.94 47.95 15.93
CA ASN A 617 -29.35 47.54 15.99
C ASN A 617 -30.30 48.67 15.54
N ASP A 618 -29.77 49.71 14.88
CA ASP A 618 -30.54 50.82 14.31
C ASP A 618 -31.50 51.48 15.33
N VAL A 619 -31.07 51.60 16.59
CA VAL A 619 -31.92 52.18 17.66
C VAL A 619 -32.00 53.70 17.55
N TYR A 620 -31.02 54.35 16.93
CA TYR A 620 -31.02 55.81 16.74
C TYR A 620 -31.83 56.21 15.50
N ASP A 621 -32.75 57.14 15.70
CA ASP A 621 -33.60 57.73 14.66
C ASP A 621 -34.18 59.07 15.16
N ASP A 622 -35.14 59.64 14.43
CA ASP A 622 -35.82 60.88 14.78
C ASP A 622 -36.53 60.83 16.16
N LEU A 623 -36.75 59.65 16.74
CA LEU A 623 -37.39 59.47 18.05
C LEU A 623 -36.38 59.31 19.19
N TYR A 624 -35.14 58.92 18.91
CA TYR A 624 -34.11 58.72 19.93
C TYR A 624 -32.72 59.07 19.39
N GLU A 625 -32.14 60.17 19.87
CA GLU A 625 -30.84 60.65 19.42
C GLU A 625 -29.70 60.21 20.37
N PRO A 626 -28.42 60.22 19.93
CA PRO A 626 -27.28 59.98 20.81
C PRO A 626 -27.21 60.88 22.05
N SER A 627 -27.76 62.11 21.96
CA SER A 627 -27.86 63.05 23.08
C SER A 627 -28.78 62.52 24.20
N ASP A 628 -29.87 61.84 23.85
CA ASP A 628 -30.80 61.20 24.78
C ASP A 628 -30.15 60.03 25.53
N LEU A 629 -29.26 59.29 24.85
CA LEU A 629 -28.48 58.24 25.50
C LEU A 629 -27.59 58.85 26.60
N GLY A 630 -26.95 60.00 26.34
CA GLY A 630 -26.09 60.66 27.33
C GLY A 630 -26.84 61.03 28.62
N VAL A 631 -28.08 61.50 28.51
CA VAL A 631 -28.95 61.79 29.68
C VAL A 631 -29.29 60.51 30.43
N ASN A 632 -29.71 59.47 29.71
CA ASN A 632 -30.09 58.19 30.32
C ASN A 632 -28.90 57.46 30.96
N TRP A 633 -27.73 57.52 30.34
CA TRP A 633 -26.48 56.98 30.85
C TRP A 633 -26.13 57.59 32.22
N ASN A 634 -26.16 58.92 32.31
CA ASN A 634 -25.87 59.64 33.56
C ASN A 634 -26.91 59.39 34.66
N ALA A 635 -28.17 59.10 34.30
CA ALA A 635 -29.22 58.79 35.27
C ALA A 635 -29.07 57.40 35.90
N VAL A 636 -28.53 56.45 35.13
CA VAL A 636 -28.34 55.06 35.56
C VAL A 636 -27.09 54.93 36.42
N ILE A 637 -25.95 55.45 35.94
CA ILE A 637 -24.66 55.30 36.61
C ILE A 637 -24.70 55.77 38.06
N VAL A 638 -24.14 54.94 38.93
CA VAL A 638 -24.04 55.19 40.35
C VAL A 638 -22.60 55.62 40.70
N PRO A 639 -22.40 56.73 41.45
CA PRO A 639 -21.07 57.12 41.93
C PRO A 639 -20.42 56.03 42.80
N LYS A 640 -19.10 55.87 42.67
CA LYS A 640 -18.27 54.84 43.35
C LYS A 640 -18.39 54.81 44.89
N GLU A 641 -18.97 55.83 45.51
CA GLU A 641 -19.10 55.97 46.97
C GLU A 641 -20.19 55.07 47.61
N LYS A 642 -21.00 54.35 46.82
CA LYS A 642 -21.91 53.33 47.37
C LYS A 642 -21.15 52.07 47.78
N LYS A 643 -21.70 51.31 48.75
CA LYS A 643 -21.14 50.06 49.31
C LYS A 643 -20.99 48.89 48.30
N GLN A 644 -20.84 49.14 46.99
CA GLN A 644 -20.73 48.16 45.90
C GLN A 644 -19.27 48.05 45.44
N PRO A 645 -18.47 47.10 45.98
CA PRO A 645 -17.04 46.99 45.69
C PRO A 645 -16.71 46.69 44.21
N PHE A 646 -17.61 46.04 43.48
CA PHE A 646 -17.41 45.63 42.08
C PHE A 646 -18.13 46.54 41.07
N ASN A 647 -18.66 47.69 41.50
CA ASN A 647 -19.17 48.73 40.60
C ASN A 647 -18.15 49.87 40.49
N PRO A 648 -17.49 50.07 39.32
CA PRO A 648 -16.50 51.13 39.16
C PRO A 648 -17.13 52.53 39.07
N GLY A 649 -18.44 52.63 38.83
CA GLY A 649 -19.19 53.89 38.80
C GLY A 649 -19.01 54.76 37.56
N ASN A 650 -18.35 54.27 36.52
CA ASN A 650 -18.17 54.96 35.23
C ASN A 650 -18.52 54.08 34.01
N SER A 651 -19.03 52.87 34.24
CA SER A 651 -19.38 51.86 33.23
C SER A 651 -20.54 51.02 33.75
N LEU A 652 -21.36 50.46 32.87
CA LEU A 652 -22.57 49.75 33.27
C LEU A 652 -22.27 48.38 33.84
N VAL A 653 -22.76 48.12 35.06
CA VAL A 653 -22.92 46.75 35.60
C VAL A 653 -24.24 46.12 35.12
N ARG A 654 -24.46 44.83 35.40
CA ARG A 654 -25.56 44.04 34.81
C ARG A 654 -26.96 44.63 35.02
N TYR A 655 -27.30 45.06 36.23
CA TYR A 655 -28.60 45.68 36.52
C TYR A 655 -28.74 47.08 35.89
N GLU A 656 -27.64 47.81 35.74
CA GLU A 656 -27.61 49.15 35.13
C GLU A 656 -27.86 49.04 33.62
N PHE A 657 -27.30 48.02 32.97
CA PHE A 657 -27.59 47.70 31.59
C PHE A 657 -29.09 47.39 31.38
N LEU A 658 -29.69 46.56 32.24
CA LEU A 658 -31.13 46.26 32.21
C LEU A 658 -31.97 47.54 32.38
N GLU A 659 -31.65 48.38 33.37
CA GLU A 659 -32.34 49.64 33.61
C GLU A 659 -32.23 50.59 32.41
N LEU A 660 -31.06 50.67 31.78
CA LEU A 660 -30.82 51.55 30.65
C LEU A 660 -31.66 51.16 29.43
N LEU A 661 -31.82 49.87 29.14
CA LEU A 661 -32.71 49.40 28.07
C LEU A 661 -34.16 49.82 28.31
N VAL A 662 -34.64 49.75 29.56
CA VAL A 662 -36.00 50.19 29.93
C VAL A 662 -36.16 51.71 29.78
N ARG A 663 -35.13 52.48 30.13
CA ARG A 663 -35.12 53.94 29.95
C ARG A 663 -35.13 54.35 28.48
N ILE A 664 -34.35 53.67 27.64
CA ILE A 664 -34.35 53.87 26.19
C ILE A 664 -35.76 53.62 25.63
N ALA A 665 -36.41 52.52 26.02
CA ALA A 665 -37.78 52.24 25.59
C ALA A 665 -38.77 53.34 26.02
N ASN A 666 -38.68 53.80 27.27
CA ASN A 666 -39.51 54.90 27.77
C ASN A 666 -39.31 56.20 26.97
N ASP A 667 -38.06 56.60 26.77
CA ASP A 667 -37.74 57.87 26.10
C ASP A 667 -38.02 57.83 24.59
N LYS A 668 -37.78 56.69 23.94
CA LYS A 668 -38.04 56.52 22.51
C LYS A 668 -39.53 56.46 22.20
N PHE A 669 -40.32 55.69 22.96
CA PHE A 669 -41.72 55.41 22.59
C PHE A 669 -42.77 56.08 23.48
N VAL A 670 -42.54 56.19 24.79
CA VAL A 670 -43.55 56.79 25.70
C VAL A 670 -43.46 58.32 25.68
N ARG A 671 -42.25 58.87 25.80
CA ARG A 671 -42.02 60.33 25.78
C ARG A 671 -42.46 60.96 24.46
N ASN A 672 -42.26 60.25 23.34
CA ASN A 672 -42.73 60.65 22.01
C ASN A 672 -44.20 60.27 21.71
N LYS A 673 -44.95 59.77 22.70
CA LYS A 673 -46.38 59.44 22.61
C LYS A 673 -46.73 58.36 21.57
N VAL A 674 -45.79 57.48 21.22
CA VAL A 674 -46.03 56.30 20.36
C VAL A 674 -46.85 55.25 21.11
N CYS A 675 -46.60 55.07 22.41
CA CYS A 675 -47.39 54.22 23.30
C CYS A 675 -47.57 54.86 24.69
N GLN A 676 -48.48 54.31 25.50
CA GLN A 676 -48.80 54.86 26.84
C GLN A 676 -48.07 54.15 27.99
N ASN A 677 -47.68 52.89 27.77
CA ASN A 677 -47.12 52.01 28.79
C ASN A 677 -45.67 51.65 28.44
N ILE A 678 -44.81 51.56 29.46
CA ILE A 678 -43.40 51.19 29.31
C ILE A 678 -43.27 49.70 28.98
N SER A 679 -44.17 48.85 29.48
CA SER A 679 -44.24 47.42 29.08
C SER A 679 -44.41 47.25 27.56
N GLN A 680 -45.30 48.04 26.96
CA GLN A 680 -45.50 48.08 25.51
C GLN A 680 -44.29 48.68 24.79
N ALA A 681 -43.75 49.78 25.30
CA ALA A 681 -42.56 50.42 24.76
C ALA A 681 -41.35 49.47 24.69
N PHE A 682 -41.13 48.71 25.77
CA PHE A 682 -40.04 47.74 25.82
C PHE A 682 -40.26 46.60 24.83
N THR A 683 -41.50 46.14 24.66
CA THR A 683 -41.84 45.14 23.64
C THR A 683 -41.56 45.65 22.23
N MET A 684 -41.86 46.92 21.94
CA MET A 684 -41.52 47.57 20.67
C MET A 684 -40.01 47.67 20.48
N LEU A 685 -39.27 48.14 21.49
CA LEU A 685 -37.80 48.21 21.43
C LEU A 685 -37.16 46.86 21.09
N ILE A 686 -37.65 45.78 21.72
CA ILE A 686 -37.17 44.43 21.43
C ILE A 686 -37.52 44.01 20.01
N ASN A 687 -38.79 44.08 19.61
CA ASN A 687 -39.23 43.56 18.32
C ASN A 687 -38.70 44.36 17.13
N ASP A 688 -38.64 45.67 17.26
CA ASP A 688 -38.31 46.59 16.17
C ASP A 688 -36.80 46.71 15.97
N HIS A 689 -36.00 46.55 17.03
CA HIS A 689 -34.56 46.79 17.00
C HIS A 689 -33.71 45.66 17.58
N LEU A 690 -33.96 45.26 18.84
CA LEU A 690 -32.98 44.47 19.60
C LEU A 690 -33.11 42.94 19.45
N LYS A 691 -34.17 42.42 18.82
CA LYS A 691 -34.46 40.97 18.76
C LYS A 691 -33.31 40.16 18.15
N VAL A 692 -32.69 40.67 17.09
CA VAL A 692 -31.58 40.00 16.41
C VAL A 692 -30.28 40.18 17.19
N GLY A 693 -29.95 41.40 17.60
CA GLY A 693 -28.72 41.67 18.36
C GLY A 693 -28.65 40.93 19.69
N LEU A 694 -29.76 40.83 20.42
CA LEU A 694 -29.81 40.08 21.68
C LEU A 694 -29.65 38.56 21.49
N ALA A 695 -30.08 38.03 20.35
CA ALA A 695 -29.96 36.61 20.03
C ALA A 695 -28.59 36.23 19.42
N ALA A 696 -27.86 37.19 18.87
CA ALA A 696 -26.60 36.96 18.15
C ALA A 696 -25.45 36.45 19.04
N HIS A 697 -25.57 36.62 20.36
CA HIS A 697 -24.48 36.37 21.31
C HIS A 697 -24.76 35.20 22.27
N ASP A 698 -25.60 34.24 21.88
CA ASP A 698 -25.92 33.08 22.71
C ASP A 698 -24.73 32.09 22.81
N SER A 699 -24.00 32.19 23.92
CA SER A 699 -22.86 31.33 24.24
C SER A 699 -23.25 29.87 24.42
N SER A 700 -24.53 29.56 24.67
CA SER A 700 -25.02 28.19 24.84
C SER A 700 -25.00 27.41 23.53
N ILE A 701 -25.15 28.09 22.39
CA ILE A 701 -25.08 27.48 21.05
C ILE A 701 -23.69 26.87 20.87
N TRP A 702 -22.63 27.68 20.98
CA TRP A 702 -21.25 27.19 20.83
C TRP A 702 -20.92 26.08 21.83
N ARG A 703 -21.42 26.18 23.07
CA ARG A 703 -21.20 25.11 24.06
C ARG A 703 -21.80 23.79 23.62
N LYS A 704 -23.03 23.78 23.10
CA LYS A 704 -23.72 22.57 22.64
C LYS A 704 -23.16 22.05 21.33
N THR A 705 -22.79 22.94 20.41
CA THR A 705 -22.37 22.56 19.07
C THR A 705 -20.89 22.24 18.96
N GLU A 706 -20.03 22.78 19.83
CA GLU A 706 -18.57 22.60 19.72
C GLU A 706 -17.91 22.03 20.98
N TYR A 707 -18.24 22.54 22.17
CA TYR A 707 -17.49 22.24 23.40
C TYR A 707 -17.95 20.98 24.14
N LEU A 708 -19.26 20.83 24.35
CA LEU A 708 -19.87 19.73 25.12
C LEU A 708 -20.01 18.47 24.27
N LYS A 709 -18.88 18.02 23.73
CA LYS A 709 -18.73 16.82 22.92
C LYS A 709 -17.87 15.79 23.65
N GLU A 710 -18.13 14.51 23.39
CA GLU A 710 -17.37 13.41 23.97
C GLU A 710 -15.90 13.48 23.58
N GLU A 711 -15.62 13.82 22.32
CA GLU A 711 -14.28 13.91 21.74
C GLU A 711 -13.45 15.01 22.42
N VAL A 712 -14.08 16.13 22.76
CA VAL A 712 -13.45 17.26 23.46
C VAL A 712 -13.13 16.88 24.90
N ASP A 713 -14.07 16.28 25.63
CA ASP A 713 -13.84 15.79 27.00
C ASP A 713 -12.70 14.78 27.06
N ILE A 714 -12.65 13.84 26.11
CA ILE A 714 -11.58 12.85 26.05
C ILE A 714 -10.23 13.52 25.74
N ALA A 715 -10.18 14.47 24.80
CA ALA A 715 -8.96 15.20 24.49
C ALA A 715 -8.41 15.95 25.72
N LEU A 716 -9.29 16.58 26.50
CA LEU A 716 -8.96 17.26 27.74
C LEU A 716 -8.53 16.27 28.84
N LYS A 717 -9.24 15.15 29.03
CA LYS A 717 -8.90 14.10 30.01
C LYS A 717 -7.52 13.50 29.75
N ALA A 718 -7.21 13.21 28.48
CA ALA A 718 -5.92 12.66 28.09
C ALA A 718 -4.74 13.60 28.41
N HIS A 719 -4.98 14.91 28.47
CA HIS A 719 -3.96 15.92 28.76
C HIS A 719 -4.16 16.63 30.11
N LYS A 720 -5.02 16.09 30.99
CA LYS A 720 -5.31 16.67 32.29
C LYS A 720 -4.05 16.99 33.13
N PRO A 721 -2.99 16.16 33.16
CA PRO A 721 -1.77 16.51 33.89
C PRO A 721 -1.10 17.81 33.42
N ILE A 722 -1.15 18.11 32.12
CA ILE A 722 -0.64 19.37 31.56
C ILE A 722 -1.54 20.52 32.04
N LEU A 723 -2.86 20.36 31.90
CA LEU A 723 -3.85 21.37 32.30
C LEU A 723 -3.75 21.71 33.80
N ASP A 724 -3.63 20.71 34.66
CA ASP A 724 -3.46 20.89 36.11
C ASP A 724 -2.15 21.62 36.43
N ALA A 725 -1.06 21.25 35.76
CA ALA A 725 0.24 21.86 35.97
C ALA A 725 0.26 23.33 35.56
N VAL A 726 -0.27 23.68 34.37
CA VAL A 726 -0.30 25.07 33.91
C VAL A 726 -1.28 25.91 34.72
N PHE A 727 -2.45 25.37 35.08
CA PHE A 727 -3.38 26.07 35.96
C PHE A 727 -2.73 26.38 37.31
N LYS A 728 -2.01 25.43 37.90
CA LYS A 728 -1.31 25.62 39.17
C LYS A 728 -0.17 26.65 39.10
N ILE A 729 0.53 26.76 37.98
CA ILE A 729 1.62 27.75 37.79
C ILE A 729 1.06 29.16 37.67
N TYR A 730 -0.01 29.32 36.88
CA TYR A 730 -0.51 30.64 36.52
C TYR A 730 -1.60 31.15 37.48
N SER A 731 -2.25 30.29 38.27
CA SER A 731 -3.26 30.71 39.25
C SER A 731 -2.67 31.07 40.62
N GLY A 732 -3.39 31.94 41.34
CA GLY A 732 -3.20 32.13 42.78
C GLY A 732 -2.29 33.31 43.19
N ARG A 733 -1.82 34.18 42.27
CA ARG A 733 -1.02 35.36 42.68
C ARG A 733 -1.85 36.34 43.52
N LYS A 734 -3.14 36.46 43.22
CA LYS A 734 -4.10 37.28 43.97
C LYS A 734 -4.88 36.49 45.05
N ALA A 735 -4.58 35.20 45.25
CA ALA A 735 -5.24 34.39 46.26
C ALA A 735 -4.58 34.58 47.64
N LEU A 736 -5.39 34.75 48.68
CA LEU A 736 -4.88 34.84 50.06
C LEU A 736 -4.37 33.47 50.55
N PRO A 737 -3.41 33.43 51.50
CA PRO A 737 -2.98 32.18 52.12
C PRO A 737 -4.16 31.39 52.69
N GLY A 738 -4.30 30.12 52.29
CA GLY A 738 -5.43 29.26 52.69
C GLY A 738 -6.70 29.40 51.84
N GLN A 739 -6.77 30.38 50.94
CA GLN A 739 -7.83 30.46 49.93
C GLN A 739 -7.54 29.47 48.80
N LYS A 740 -8.59 28.86 48.23
CA LYS A 740 -8.47 28.07 46.99
C LYS A 740 -7.90 28.94 45.87
N ALA A 741 -6.87 28.46 45.20
CA ALA A 741 -6.26 29.15 44.06
C ALA A 741 -7.30 29.34 42.94
N PHE A 742 -7.33 30.56 42.40
CA PHE A 742 -8.15 30.95 41.25
C PHE A 742 -7.24 31.68 40.26
N MET A 743 -7.66 31.69 39.00
CA MET A 743 -6.98 32.43 37.95
C MET A 743 -7.71 33.77 37.73
N CYS A 744 -6.97 34.87 37.58
CA CYS A 744 -7.54 36.15 37.15
C CYS A 744 -7.29 36.39 35.65
N LEU A 745 -7.93 37.42 35.08
CA LEU A 745 -7.80 37.76 33.65
C LEU A 745 -6.34 37.98 33.23
N GLU A 746 -5.56 38.69 34.05
CA GLU A 746 -4.15 38.97 33.77
C GLU A 746 -3.30 37.69 33.72
N GLU A 747 -3.56 36.75 34.63
CA GLU A 747 -2.89 35.45 34.69
C GLU A 747 -3.25 34.57 33.47
N PHE A 748 -4.53 34.55 33.09
CA PHE A 748 -5.00 33.82 31.91
C PHE A 748 -4.41 34.40 30.62
N ARG A 749 -4.38 35.73 30.50
CA ARG A 749 -3.75 36.42 29.37
C ARG A 749 -2.27 36.08 29.25
N GLN A 750 -1.54 36.09 30.36
CA GLN A 750 -0.13 35.71 30.38
C GLN A 750 0.07 34.25 29.95
N LEU A 751 -0.78 33.33 30.42
CA LEU A 751 -0.72 31.91 30.02
C LEU A 751 -0.92 31.74 28.51
N CYS A 752 -1.90 32.42 27.91
CA CYS A 752 -2.16 32.34 26.47
C CYS A 752 -0.99 32.90 25.64
N ILE A 753 -0.34 33.97 26.12
CA ILE A 753 0.83 34.58 25.48
C ILE A 753 2.04 33.65 25.58
N ASP A 754 2.38 33.19 26.79
CA ASP A 754 3.52 32.30 27.02
C ASP A 754 3.37 30.95 26.28
N GLY A 755 2.12 30.46 26.19
CA GLY A 755 1.76 29.23 25.48
C GLY A 755 1.62 29.41 23.97
N ASN A 756 1.80 30.61 23.44
CA ASN A 756 1.61 30.94 22.02
C ASN A 756 0.30 30.33 21.45
N LEU A 757 -0.80 30.51 22.19
CA LEU A 757 -2.09 29.86 21.92
C LEU A 757 -2.96 30.61 20.92
N ILE A 758 -2.57 31.83 20.56
CA ILE A 758 -3.29 32.66 19.60
C ILE A 758 -2.37 32.97 18.42
N PRO A 759 -2.82 32.80 17.18
CA PRO A 759 -2.00 33.14 16.02
C PRO A 759 -1.83 34.66 15.89
N GLN A 760 -0.74 35.09 15.26
CA GLN A 760 -0.33 36.51 15.21
C GLN A 760 -1.35 37.45 14.53
N ASN A 761 -2.28 36.90 13.76
CA ASN A 761 -3.36 37.63 13.07
C ASN A 761 -4.59 37.90 13.95
N VAL A 762 -4.69 37.30 15.13
CA VAL A 762 -5.83 37.47 16.03
C VAL A 762 -5.47 38.47 17.14
N PRO A 763 -6.27 39.53 17.35
CA PRO A 763 -6.01 40.51 18.40
C PRO A 763 -5.98 39.90 19.82
N ALA A 764 -5.06 40.37 20.67
CA ALA A 764 -4.96 39.87 22.05
C ALA A 764 -6.23 40.09 22.90
N ARG A 765 -7.08 41.06 22.54
CA ARG A 765 -8.38 41.30 23.19
C ARG A 765 -9.33 40.10 23.09
N GLU A 766 -9.15 39.22 22.11
CA GLU A 766 -9.98 38.01 21.98
C GLU A 766 -9.76 37.04 23.15
N ILE A 767 -8.59 37.12 23.83
CA ILE A 767 -8.35 36.37 25.08
C ILE A 767 -9.31 36.84 26.17
N ASP A 768 -9.52 38.16 26.26
CA ASP A 768 -10.39 38.77 27.27
C ASP A 768 -11.85 38.39 27.00
N THR A 769 -12.24 38.40 25.72
CA THR A 769 -13.52 37.87 25.24
C THR A 769 -13.75 36.43 25.67
N CYS A 770 -12.77 35.56 25.39
CA CYS A 770 -12.82 34.16 25.80
C CYS A 770 -12.96 34.05 27.31
N TYR A 771 -12.11 34.72 28.09
CA TYR A 771 -12.17 34.70 29.56
C TYR A 771 -13.56 35.10 30.07
N ALA A 772 -14.06 36.26 29.67
CA ALA A 772 -15.30 36.84 30.19
C ALA A 772 -16.54 35.97 29.90
N ILE A 773 -16.64 35.42 28.70
CA ILE A 773 -17.77 34.58 28.29
C ILE A 773 -17.75 33.21 28.97
N SER A 774 -16.56 32.75 29.37
CA SER A 774 -16.35 31.45 30.05
C SER A 774 -16.69 31.48 31.54
N MET A 775 -16.79 32.66 32.14
CA MET A 775 -17.09 32.80 33.56
C MET A 775 -18.54 32.43 33.85
N MET A 776 -18.77 31.60 34.86
CA MET A 776 -20.11 31.25 35.29
C MET A 776 -20.83 32.48 35.84
N ILE A 777 -22.10 32.64 35.44
CA ILE A 777 -22.95 33.72 35.91
C ILE A 777 -23.19 33.57 37.42
N GLN A 778 -23.06 34.68 38.15
CA GLN A 778 -23.35 34.74 39.58
C GLN A 778 -24.60 35.58 39.81
N ILE A 779 -25.41 35.22 40.82
CA ILE A 779 -26.57 36.03 41.20
C ILE A 779 -26.12 37.42 41.63
N ASP A 780 -25.10 37.49 42.49
CA ASP A 780 -24.53 38.74 43.00
C ASP A 780 -23.15 39.01 42.38
N GLU A 781 -23.11 39.97 41.47
CA GLU A 781 -21.88 40.46 40.84
C GLU A 781 -21.45 41.83 41.38
N LEU A 782 -22.10 42.33 42.43
CA LEU A 782 -21.85 43.66 42.98
C LEU A 782 -21.08 43.63 44.29
N TYR A 783 -21.36 42.65 45.13
CA TYR A 783 -20.80 42.53 46.48
C TYR A 783 -19.94 41.28 46.65
N GLN A 784 -20.13 40.24 45.83
CA GLN A 784 -19.36 39.00 45.88
C GLN A 784 -18.31 38.91 44.78
N LYS A 785 -17.13 38.37 45.12
CA LYS A 785 -15.97 38.28 44.22
C LYS A 785 -15.93 37.06 43.29
N ARG A 786 -16.87 36.10 43.40
CA ARG A 786 -16.80 34.83 42.66
C ARG A 786 -16.74 35.02 41.14
N HIS A 787 -17.43 36.05 40.62
CA HIS A 787 -17.49 36.35 39.19
C HIS A 787 -16.15 36.84 38.59
N VAL A 788 -15.13 37.12 39.42
CA VAL A 788 -13.77 37.46 38.98
C VAL A 788 -12.72 36.39 39.34
N GLU A 789 -13.12 35.31 40.00
CA GLU A 789 -12.23 34.23 40.44
C GLU A 789 -12.42 32.99 39.55
N MET A 790 -11.67 32.90 38.44
CA MET A 790 -11.80 31.78 37.49
C MET A 790 -11.36 30.46 38.13
N SER A 791 -12.30 29.51 38.15
CA SER A 791 -12.07 28.14 38.58
C SER A 791 -11.47 27.29 37.45
N PHE A 792 -10.99 26.10 37.79
CA PHE A 792 -10.41 25.18 36.81
C PHE A 792 -11.34 24.83 35.64
N VAL A 793 -12.65 24.68 35.89
CA VAL A 793 -13.61 24.34 34.82
C VAL A 793 -13.94 25.52 33.90
N GLU A 794 -13.92 26.75 34.41
CA GLU A 794 -14.05 27.97 33.60
C GLU A 794 -12.76 28.20 32.80
N PHE A 795 -11.60 27.88 33.37
CA PHE A 795 -10.31 27.89 32.66
C PHE A 795 -10.31 26.93 31.47
N ILE A 796 -10.80 25.70 31.63
CA ILE A 796 -10.89 24.74 30.52
C ILE A 796 -11.82 25.26 29.42
N GLU A 797 -12.97 25.84 29.78
CA GLU A 797 -13.90 26.41 28.78
C GLU A 797 -13.24 27.57 28.01
N ALA A 798 -12.61 28.50 28.73
CA ALA A 798 -11.88 29.63 28.15
C ALA A 798 -10.74 29.18 27.25
N LEU A 799 -9.98 28.17 27.70
CA LEU A 799 -8.89 27.60 26.92
C LEU A 799 -9.41 26.95 25.63
N CYS A 800 -10.53 26.22 25.68
CA CYS A 800 -11.15 25.64 24.49
C CYS A 800 -11.62 26.71 23.50
N ARG A 801 -12.17 27.83 23.99
CA ARG A 801 -12.49 28.99 23.13
C ARG A 801 -11.25 29.56 22.47
N VAL A 802 -10.16 29.74 23.22
CA VAL A 802 -8.87 30.20 22.65
C VAL A 802 -8.36 29.20 21.60
N CYS A 803 -8.43 27.89 21.89
CA CYS A 803 -8.00 26.85 20.94
C CYS A 803 -8.81 26.89 19.63
N SER A 804 -10.06 27.36 19.65
CA SER A 804 -10.88 27.43 18.44
C SER A 804 -10.29 28.34 17.35
N TYR A 805 -9.46 29.33 17.72
CA TYR A 805 -8.75 30.20 16.79
C TYR A 805 -7.47 29.59 16.18
N LEU A 806 -7.06 28.39 16.61
CA LEU A 806 -5.85 27.75 16.08
C LEU A 806 -6.09 27.15 14.71
N GLU A 807 -5.33 27.61 13.71
CA GLU A 807 -5.29 26.99 12.39
C GLU A 807 -4.44 25.70 12.40
N ILE A 808 -4.96 24.62 11.81
CA ILE A 808 -4.18 23.40 11.57
C ILE A 808 -3.81 23.35 10.09
N LYS A 809 -2.50 23.45 9.79
CA LYS A 809 -2.01 23.26 8.42
C LYS A 809 -2.21 21.80 8.05
N LYS A 810 -3.15 21.50 7.13
CA LYS A 810 -3.25 20.17 6.52
C LYS A 810 -1.89 19.85 5.86
N PRO A 811 -1.30 18.67 6.09
CA PRO A 811 -0.09 18.29 5.38
C PRO A 811 -0.39 18.34 3.88
N LYS A 812 0.48 18.97 3.08
CA LYS A 812 0.38 18.93 1.62
C LYS A 812 0.41 17.45 1.20
N GLN A 813 -0.71 16.94 0.70
CA GLN A 813 -0.77 15.66 0.01
C GLN A 813 -0.01 15.80 -1.31
N ASP A 814 1.30 15.57 -1.28
CA ASP A 814 2.01 15.10 -2.46
C ASP A 814 1.71 13.59 -2.60
N THR A 815 0.52 13.25 -3.10
CA THR A 815 0.24 11.97 -3.79
C THR A 815 -1.17 11.97 -4.35
N LEU A 816 -1.26 11.75 -5.66
CA LEU A 816 -2.50 11.41 -6.35
C LEU A 816 -3.16 10.18 -5.70
N SER A 817 -4.37 10.38 -5.18
CA SER A 817 -5.40 9.34 -5.10
C SER A 817 -6.69 9.95 -5.65
N LEU A 818 -7.15 9.37 -6.75
CA LEU A 818 -8.52 9.52 -7.24
C LEU A 818 -9.44 8.85 -6.23
N ASP A 819 -10.08 9.67 -5.40
CA ASP A 819 -11.40 9.41 -4.84
C ASP A 819 -12.11 10.77 -4.73
N GLU A 820 -12.75 11.18 -5.83
CA GLU A 820 -13.67 12.31 -5.86
C GLU A 820 -15.00 11.89 -5.23
N SER A 821 -15.01 11.77 -3.91
CA SER A 821 -16.20 12.05 -3.10
C SER A 821 -15.74 12.29 -1.66
N LEU A 822 -16.10 13.45 -1.10
CA LEU A 822 -15.74 13.99 0.23
C LEU A 822 -14.50 14.89 0.27
N THR A 823 -14.56 16.03 -0.41
CA THR A 823 -13.85 17.24 0.03
C THR A 823 -14.87 18.33 0.34
N SER A 824 -15.50 18.25 1.51
CA SER A 824 -15.90 19.45 2.21
C SER A 824 -14.64 20.07 2.79
N ASP A 825 -14.49 21.39 2.61
CA ASP A 825 -13.53 22.22 3.33
C ASP A 825 -13.90 22.29 4.83
N ASP A 826 -14.02 21.13 5.49
CA ASP A 826 -14.38 21.10 6.90
C ASP A 826 -13.19 21.62 7.71
N GLU A 827 -13.46 22.68 8.46
CA GLU A 827 -12.55 23.17 9.49
C GLU A 827 -12.21 22.04 10.45
N PRO A 828 -10.95 21.97 10.93
CA PRO A 828 -10.55 20.91 11.83
C PRO A 828 -11.33 20.98 13.14
N GLU A 829 -11.82 19.83 13.60
CA GLU A 829 -12.59 19.72 14.85
C GLU A 829 -11.83 20.31 16.06
N LEU A 830 -12.58 20.86 17.01
CA LEU A 830 -12.04 21.48 18.22
C LEU A 830 -11.12 20.53 19.02
N SER A 831 -11.42 19.22 19.00
CA SER A 831 -10.61 18.17 19.66
C SER A 831 -9.17 18.13 19.14
N GLU A 832 -8.95 18.30 17.83
CA GLU A 832 -7.63 18.36 17.21
C GLU A 832 -6.91 19.67 17.51
N LYS A 833 -7.64 20.79 17.51
CA LYS A 833 -7.09 22.10 17.89
C LYS A 833 -6.59 22.09 19.34
N ILE A 834 -7.32 21.43 20.25
CA ILE A 834 -6.90 21.22 21.65
C ILE A 834 -5.61 20.40 21.72
N LYS A 835 -5.53 19.25 21.02
CA LYS A 835 -4.31 18.42 21.01
C LYS A 835 -3.08 19.22 20.58
N LYS A 836 -3.23 20.08 19.56
CA LYS A 836 -2.16 20.99 19.12
C LYS A 836 -1.78 22.00 20.20
N ALA A 837 -2.76 22.63 20.85
CA ALA A 837 -2.51 23.57 21.95
C ALA A 837 -1.76 22.91 23.12
N MET A 838 -2.07 21.65 23.43
CA MET A 838 -1.40 20.90 24.50
C MET A 838 0.10 20.73 24.25
N PHE A 839 0.53 20.61 22.99
CA PHE A 839 1.95 20.54 22.65
C PHE A 839 2.70 21.82 23.03
N ASN A 840 2.07 22.98 22.84
CA ASN A 840 2.66 24.26 23.24
C ASN A 840 2.66 24.43 24.76
N LEU A 841 1.54 24.12 25.41
CA LEU A 841 1.41 24.23 26.87
C LEU A 841 2.33 23.27 27.63
N TYR A 842 2.61 22.09 27.06
CA TYR A 842 3.56 21.13 27.62
C TYR A 842 4.94 21.76 27.87
N GLN A 843 5.37 22.71 27.04
CA GLN A 843 6.67 23.39 27.21
C GLN A 843 6.72 24.28 28.47
N LEU A 844 5.57 24.75 28.94
CA LEU A 844 5.45 25.56 30.15
C LEU A 844 5.43 24.71 31.44
N CYS A 845 5.25 23.40 31.32
CA CYS A 845 5.17 22.52 32.47
C CYS A 845 6.52 22.36 33.20
N PRO A 846 6.50 22.15 34.54
CA PRO A 846 7.71 21.84 35.30
C PRO A 846 8.40 20.58 34.77
N ARG A 847 9.73 20.47 34.94
CA ARG A 847 10.50 19.30 34.46
C ARG A 847 9.92 17.97 34.93
N GLN A 848 9.52 17.89 36.21
CA GLN A 848 8.89 16.69 36.79
C GLN A 848 7.65 16.23 36.01
N VAL A 849 6.80 17.17 35.56
CA VAL A 849 5.60 16.83 34.77
C VAL A 849 6.02 16.43 33.36
N ARG A 850 7.00 17.12 32.76
CA ARG A 850 7.49 16.79 31.42
C ARG A 850 8.15 15.42 31.33
N ASP A 851 8.93 15.04 32.33
CA ASP A 851 9.66 13.77 32.38
C ASP A 851 8.72 12.57 32.63
N ASN A 852 7.62 12.79 33.39
CA ASN A 852 6.65 11.75 33.73
C ASN A 852 5.46 11.67 32.77
N PHE A 853 5.21 12.72 31.98
CA PHE A 853 4.06 12.76 31.08
C PHE A 853 4.33 11.95 29.81
N ILE A 854 3.56 10.88 29.63
CA ILE A 854 3.56 10.07 28.42
C ILE A 854 2.53 10.67 27.45
N LEU A 855 2.98 11.04 26.25
CA LEU A 855 2.10 11.56 25.20
C LEU A 855 0.95 10.57 24.92
N PRO A 856 -0.31 11.02 24.87
CA PRO A 856 -1.45 10.14 24.62
C PRO A 856 -1.34 9.40 23.29
N THR A 857 -1.44 8.07 23.34
CA THR A 857 -1.49 7.20 22.15
C THR A 857 -2.94 6.91 21.80
N GLN A 858 -3.21 6.35 20.60
CA GLN A 858 -4.55 5.85 20.26
C GLN A 858 -5.12 4.89 21.33
N GLN A 859 -4.26 4.10 21.97
CA GLN A 859 -4.69 3.22 23.07
C GLN A 859 -5.13 4.01 24.30
N THR A 860 -4.43 5.10 24.64
CA THR A 860 -4.81 6.01 25.72
C THR A 860 -6.21 6.57 25.50
N TYR A 861 -6.50 7.05 24.28
CA TYR A 861 -7.84 7.52 23.90
C TYR A 861 -8.92 6.43 24.04
N LYS A 862 -8.63 5.21 23.58
CA LYS A 862 -9.54 4.06 23.72
C LYS A 862 -9.87 3.74 25.19
N THR A 863 -8.94 3.94 26.13
CA THR A 863 -9.21 3.71 27.56
C THR A 863 -10.23 4.65 28.19
N PHE A 864 -10.45 5.83 27.60
CA PHE A 864 -11.52 6.74 28.05
C PHE A 864 -12.88 6.41 27.42
N MET A 865 -12.89 5.72 26.28
CA MET A 865 -14.11 5.33 25.55
C MET A 865 -14.65 3.96 25.96
N TYR A 866 -13.79 3.07 26.47
CA TYR A 866 -14.10 1.65 26.61
C TYR A 866 -13.63 1.06 27.94
N LYS A 867 -14.40 0.09 28.45
CA LYS A 867 -14.06 -0.68 29.66
C LYS A 867 -13.15 -1.86 29.32
N PHE A 868 -12.01 -1.97 30.00
CA PHE A 868 -11.03 -3.05 29.82
C PHE A 868 -11.08 -4.04 30.99
N ASP A 869 -11.22 -5.35 30.72
CA ASP A 869 -11.29 -6.43 31.74
C ASP A 869 -9.99 -6.64 32.53
N ARG A 870 -8.86 -6.13 32.03
CA ARG A 870 -7.61 -5.98 32.78
C ARG A 870 -7.07 -4.60 32.48
N LYS A 871 -7.02 -3.70 33.47
CA LYS A 871 -6.31 -2.43 33.33
C LYS A 871 -4.87 -2.74 32.91
N PRO A 872 -4.39 -2.32 31.73
CA PRO A 872 -3.02 -2.52 31.31
C PRO A 872 -2.08 -1.98 32.39
N THR A 873 -1.07 -2.75 32.76
CA THR A 873 -0.15 -2.47 33.88
C THR A 873 0.51 -1.09 33.78
N ILE A 874 0.66 -0.56 32.55
CA ILE A 874 1.19 0.77 32.24
C ILE A 874 0.35 1.91 32.87
N ILE A 875 -0.96 1.70 33.10
CA ILE A 875 -1.84 2.73 33.66
C ILE A 875 -1.75 2.79 35.19
N ARG A 876 -1.32 1.69 35.84
CA ARG A 876 -1.21 1.66 37.31
C ARG A 876 -0.13 2.60 37.83
N ASP A 877 0.87 2.91 37.00
CA ASP A 877 1.96 3.82 37.35
C ASP A 877 1.71 5.28 36.88
N MET A 878 0.86 5.53 35.88
CA MET A 878 0.49 6.90 35.47
C MET A 878 -0.40 7.65 36.49
N TYR A 879 -1.14 6.94 37.34
CA TYR A 879 -2.06 7.53 38.32
C TYR A 879 -1.63 7.41 39.78
N ARG A 880 -0.45 6.84 40.06
CA ARG A 880 0.05 6.66 41.43
C ARG A 880 0.52 7.94 42.13
N GLY A 881 0.46 9.09 41.47
CA GLY A 881 0.92 10.38 42.01
C GLY A 881 -0.19 11.38 42.36
N LEU A 882 -1.47 11.00 42.35
CA LEU A 882 -2.60 11.93 42.57
C LEU A 882 -3.56 11.55 43.70
N ASP A 883 -3.35 10.40 44.35
CA ASP A 883 -4.17 9.98 45.51
C ASP A 883 -3.58 10.43 46.87
N ASP A 884 -2.38 11.02 46.88
CA ASP A 884 -1.77 11.64 48.06
C ASP A 884 -1.47 13.13 47.80
N LEU A 885 -2.50 13.98 47.84
CA LEU A 885 -2.40 15.44 48.06
C LEU A 885 -3.73 16.06 48.50
#